data_AF-A0A239PJU5-F1
#
_entry.id   AF-A0A239PJU5-F1
#
_cell.length_a   1.000
_cell.length_b   1.000
_cell.length_c   1.000
_cell.angle_alpha   90.00
_cell.angle_beta   90.00
_cell.angle_gamma   90.00
#
_symmetry.space_group_name_H-M   'P 1'
#
loop_
_entity.id
_entity.type
_entity.pdbx_description
1 polymer ?
#
loop_
_entity_poly.entity_id
_entity_poly.type
_entity_poly.pdbx_seq_one_letter_code
_entity_poly.pdbx_strand_id
1 'polypeptide(L)'
;MVKATLVAASLAAAQGAAAQEGAPAAAQEDPFLWLEEIDGARALDWVRAQNARSLAELEGDARFEAFHRAALEIFTSEERIPAPGLVGETVRNFWQDGAHVRGIWREASLESYLAGAPDWRLILDIDALAEAEGENWVYKGADCLAPAHDRCIVNLSRGGADAAARREFLVSEGTFVENGFSFAESKGTTAWVDEDALLVGVDFGEGTMTTSGYPRTTRLVRRGEDPASARVVFEGAKTDVGVWPYAIVRGGKTWLFVTRALTFFESEHYLLDDAFEEKKLPLPAKSNIQGVLDGFIVASIQEDWAFAGRRFRAGDIVAIDPAGTKAELVFSPNEHQAVGGVAASESALFVQLLDNIVGKVKKIERRGGKWRARDVALPGEGDVSLGSVNAHGDDLFLYFDSPTVPQTLFYVSAAGERARVKQNPAFFDAAGVVMRQHEATSKNGTKVPYFVIGREDVMEAGNAPTIQYGYGGFEVPVTPGYSGTIGKLWYERGGLYVIANIRGGGEFGPRWHQAALKENRQRAFDDFFAVSEDLIARGLTSPQKLGAYGGSNGGLLMGVALTQRPDLYGAIAIGVPLLDMLRFHKLLAGASWMGEYGNPDIAEERAYIEKYSPYQNLRPDAAYPRVFFFTSTRDDRVHPGHARKMAAKMAAMGHDFLYYENIEGGHGAAANQKQAAYRTALQYVYFARQLMDGPASSASAGE
;
A
#
# COMPACT_ATOMS: atom_id res chain seq x y z
N MET A 1 -77.51 43.08 7.11
CA MET A 1 -76.42 43.24 8.10
C MET A 1 -76.46 42.01 9.00
N VAL A 2 -75.43 41.17 8.89
CA VAL A 2 -75.60 39.77 8.48
C VAL A 2 -75.32 38.79 9.62
N LYS A 3 -76.33 37.95 9.92
CA LYS A 3 -76.29 36.72 10.73
C LYS A 3 -75.71 35.57 9.90
N ALA A 4 -75.07 34.56 10.52
CA ALA A 4 -75.41 33.12 10.35
C ALA A 4 -74.43 32.14 11.05
N THR A 5 -74.86 31.58 12.19
CA THR A 5 -75.28 30.17 12.41
C THR A 5 -74.42 28.95 12.00
N LEU A 6 -74.11 28.13 13.03
CA LEU A 6 -73.99 26.65 13.19
C LEU A 6 -73.49 25.73 12.04
N VAL A 7 -72.71 24.70 12.42
CA VAL A 7 -73.11 23.27 12.55
C VAL A 7 -71.83 22.40 12.61
N ALA A 8 -71.81 21.42 13.52
CA ALA A 8 -70.75 20.43 13.65
C ALA A 8 -71.09 19.11 12.92
N ALA A 9 -70.02 18.50 12.40
CA ALA A 9 -69.79 17.08 12.10
C ALA A 9 -70.70 16.32 11.11
N SER A 10 -70.12 15.91 9.97
CA SER A 10 -69.81 14.50 9.59
C SER A 10 -69.73 14.31 8.05
N LEU A 11 -69.07 13.23 7.63
CA LEU A 11 -68.92 12.64 6.26
C LEU A 11 -67.68 13.04 5.44
N ALA A 12 -66.75 12.09 5.23
CA ALA A 12 -66.77 11.18 4.08
C ALA A 12 -65.47 10.35 4.01
N ALA A 13 -65.62 9.02 3.94
CA ALA A 13 -64.55 8.08 3.64
C ALA A 13 -64.48 7.85 2.12
N ALA A 14 -63.28 7.93 1.53
CA ALA A 14 -63.01 7.40 0.20
C ALA A 14 -61.54 6.93 0.10
N GLN A 15 -61.43 5.66 -0.28
CA GLN A 15 -60.28 4.77 -0.44
C GLN A 15 -59.03 5.35 -1.11
N GLY A 16 -57.87 5.09 -0.51
CA GLY A 16 -56.56 5.04 -1.18
C GLY A 16 -56.01 3.63 -1.07
N ALA A 17 -55.69 3.01 -2.20
CA ALA A 17 -55.17 1.65 -2.30
C ALA A 17 -53.87 1.50 -1.50
N ALA A 18 -53.84 0.55 -0.57
CA ALA A 18 -52.62 0.12 0.08
C ALA A 18 -51.76 -0.62 -0.95
N ALA A 19 -50.67 0.02 -1.38
CA ALA A 19 -49.57 -0.68 -2.01
C ALA A 19 -49.02 -1.67 -0.98
N GLN A 20 -49.01 -2.96 -1.32
CA GLN A 20 -48.23 -3.96 -0.60
C GLN A 20 -46.77 -3.55 -0.68
N GLU A 21 -46.25 -3.01 0.42
CA GLU A 21 -44.82 -2.95 0.67
C GLU A 21 -44.30 -4.39 0.58
N GLY A 22 -43.52 -4.67 -0.46
CA GLY A 22 -42.80 -5.92 -0.59
C GLY A 22 -41.91 -6.08 0.64
N ALA A 23 -42.16 -7.13 1.41
CA ALA A 23 -41.29 -7.50 2.52
C ALA A 23 -39.83 -7.59 2.02
N PRO A 24 -38.84 -7.08 2.79
CA PRO A 24 -37.45 -7.29 2.44
C PRO A 24 -37.20 -8.79 2.33
N ALA A 25 -36.62 -9.22 1.20
CA ALA A 25 -36.18 -10.59 1.04
C ALA A 25 -35.30 -10.94 2.26
N ALA A 26 -35.72 -11.95 3.03
CA ALA A 26 -34.93 -12.45 4.15
C ALA A 26 -33.54 -12.80 3.61
N ALA A 27 -32.52 -12.05 4.03
CA ALA A 27 -31.15 -12.33 3.68
C ALA A 27 -30.83 -13.74 4.18
N GLN A 28 -30.62 -14.68 3.26
CA GLN A 28 -30.06 -15.98 3.61
C GLN A 28 -28.72 -15.69 4.29
N GLU A 29 -28.59 -16.05 5.57
CA GLU A 29 -27.35 -15.85 6.32
C GLU A 29 -26.19 -16.49 5.55
N ASP A 30 -25.12 -15.72 5.32
CA ASP A 30 -23.92 -16.19 4.63
C ASP A 30 -23.32 -17.38 5.42
N PRO A 31 -23.36 -18.62 4.88
CA PRO A 31 -23.01 -19.82 5.63
C PRO A 31 -21.51 -19.91 5.97
N PHE A 32 -20.70 -18.98 5.44
CA PHE A 32 -19.26 -18.93 5.60
C PHE A 32 -18.78 -17.85 6.56
N LEU A 33 -19.68 -17.14 7.26
CA LEU A 33 -19.31 -16.06 8.20
C LEU A 33 -18.33 -16.49 9.30
N TRP A 34 -18.39 -17.74 9.76
CA TRP A 34 -17.46 -18.28 10.75
C TRP A 34 -15.98 -18.28 10.30
N LEU A 35 -15.71 -18.16 8.99
CA LEU A 35 -14.34 -18.01 8.47
C LEU A 35 -13.78 -16.58 8.64
N GLU A 36 -14.61 -15.61 9.04
CA GLU A 36 -14.17 -14.28 9.45
C GLU A 36 -13.48 -14.30 10.84
N GLU A 37 -13.61 -15.37 11.62
CA GLU A 37 -12.83 -15.48 12.87
C GLU A 37 -11.34 -15.67 12.55
N ILE A 38 -10.51 -14.67 12.82
CA ILE A 38 -9.07 -14.69 12.50
C ILE A 38 -8.38 -15.86 13.21
N ASP A 39 -8.55 -15.92 14.54
CA ASP A 39 -7.92 -16.90 15.44
C ASP A 39 -8.90 -18.01 15.90
N GLY A 40 -10.10 -18.09 15.30
CA GLY A 40 -11.11 -19.09 15.64
C GLY A 40 -10.64 -20.51 15.29
N ALA A 41 -10.73 -21.46 16.23
CA ALA A 41 -10.21 -22.81 16.05
C ALA A 41 -10.77 -23.50 14.78
N ARG A 42 -12.09 -23.36 14.55
CA ARG A 42 -12.76 -23.90 13.36
C ARG A 42 -12.18 -23.32 12.07
N ALA A 43 -11.98 -22.00 12.02
CA ALA A 43 -11.41 -21.29 10.86
C ALA A 43 -9.97 -21.72 10.59
N LEU A 44 -9.14 -21.80 11.64
CA LEU A 44 -7.74 -22.21 11.50
C LEU A 44 -7.58 -23.68 11.11
N ASP A 45 -8.47 -24.57 11.56
CA ASP A 45 -8.45 -25.97 11.13
C ASP A 45 -8.85 -26.11 9.65
N TRP A 46 -9.82 -25.32 9.19
CA TRP A 46 -10.13 -25.23 7.76
C TRP A 46 -8.94 -24.71 6.95
N VAL A 47 -8.26 -23.66 7.43
CA VAL A 47 -7.04 -23.11 6.81
C VAL A 47 -5.95 -24.17 6.70
N ARG A 48 -5.64 -24.87 7.80
CA ARG A 48 -4.64 -25.94 7.81
C ARG A 48 -4.96 -27.04 6.80
N ALA A 49 -6.23 -27.44 6.69
CA ALA A 49 -6.67 -28.43 5.72
C ALA A 49 -6.51 -27.94 4.26
N GLN A 50 -6.85 -26.68 3.97
CA GLN A 50 -6.68 -26.11 2.63
C GLN A 50 -5.21 -25.91 2.24
N ASN A 51 -4.37 -25.50 3.18
CA ASN A 51 -2.93 -25.44 2.98
C ASN A 51 -2.39 -26.83 2.66
N ALA A 52 -2.66 -27.83 3.51
CA ALA A 52 -2.16 -29.20 3.29
C ALA A 52 -2.55 -29.76 1.91
N ARG A 53 -3.80 -29.55 1.48
CA ARG A 53 -4.29 -29.96 0.15
C ARG A 53 -3.49 -29.31 -0.99
N SER A 54 -3.31 -27.99 -0.92
CA SER A 54 -2.70 -27.22 -2.02
C SER A 54 -1.18 -27.36 -2.06
N LEU A 55 -0.55 -27.42 -0.89
CA LEU A 55 0.90 -27.56 -0.75
C LEU A 55 1.37 -28.93 -1.23
N ALA A 56 0.63 -30.01 -0.94
CA ALA A 56 0.95 -31.33 -1.45
C ALA A 56 1.08 -31.35 -2.99
N GLU A 57 0.30 -30.54 -3.70
CA GLU A 57 0.42 -30.40 -5.15
C GLU A 57 1.56 -29.47 -5.57
N LEU A 58 1.64 -28.27 -4.98
CA LEU A 58 2.60 -27.25 -5.40
C LEU A 58 4.04 -27.61 -5.04
N GLU A 59 4.26 -28.16 -3.84
CA GLU A 59 5.58 -28.65 -3.40
C GLU A 59 5.96 -29.95 -4.13
N GLY A 60 4.98 -30.73 -4.56
CA GLY A 60 5.19 -31.95 -5.34
C GLY A 60 5.62 -31.71 -6.80
N ASP A 61 5.54 -30.47 -7.30
CA ASP A 61 6.00 -30.13 -8.64
C ASP A 61 7.53 -30.14 -8.72
N ALA A 62 8.10 -30.78 -9.75
CA ALA A 62 9.55 -30.91 -9.93
C ALA A 62 10.31 -29.57 -10.00
N ARG A 63 9.62 -28.46 -10.27
CA ARG A 63 10.21 -27.12 -10.30
C ARG A 63 10.33 -26.47 -8.93
N PHE A 64 9.55 -26.91 -7.93
CA PHE A 64 9.38 -26.21 -6.66
C PHE A 64 10.71 -25.95 -5.95
N GLU A 65 11.52 -26.99 -5.72
CA GLU A 65 12.80 -26.85 -5.02
C GLU A 65 13.77 -25.89 -5.74
N ALA A 66 13.80 -25.93 -7.07
CA ALA A 66 14.64 -25.03 -7.84
C ALA A 66 14.16 -23.58 -7.77
N PHE A 67 12.84 -23.35 -7.80
CA PHE A 67 12.25 -22.01 -7.72
C PHE A 67 12.41 -21.44 -6.31
N HIS A 68 12.18 -22.26 -5.29
CA HIS A 68 12.34 -21.88 -3.90
C HIS A 68 13.79 -21.53 -3.59
N ARG A 69 14.76 -22.35 -4.00
CA ARG A 69 16.18 -22.05 -3.82
C ARG A 69 16.59 -20.74 -4.50
N ALA A 70 16.17 -20.53 -5.75
CA ALA A 70 16.50 -19.30 -6.47
C ALA A 70 15.84 -18.07 -5.83
N ALA A 71 14.57 -18.16 -5.43
CA ALA A 71 13.90 -17.08 -4.70
C ALA A 71 14.59 -16.80 -3.37
N LEU A 72 14.97 -17.84 -2.63
CA LEU A 72 15.65 -17.72 -1.34
C LEU A 72 16.98 -16.99 -1.50
N GLU A 73 17.82 -17.41 -2.46
CA GLU A 73 19.09 -16.74 -2.77
C GLU A 73 18.91 -15.25 -3.06
N ILE A 74 17.88 -14.88 -3.82
CA ILE A 74 17.57 -13.47 -4.13
C ILE A 74 17.14 -12.70 -2.88
N PHE A 75 16.19 -13.25 -2.11
CA PHE A 75 15.62 -12.55 -0.95
C PHE A 75 16.60 -12.45 0.22
N THR A 76 17.47 -13.45 0.41
CA THR A 76 18.44 -13.49 1.51
C THR A 76 19.86 -13.09 1.10
N SER A 77 20.05 -12.56 -0.12
CA SER A 77 21.37 -12.12 -0.59
C SER A 77 21.97 -11.09 0.36
N GLU A 78 23.21 -11.34 0.80
CA GLU A 78 23.98 -10.42 1.65
C GLU A 78 24.55 -9.23 0.86
N GLU A 79 24.59 -9.35 -0.47
CA GLU A 79 25.09 -8.31 -1.37
C GLU A 79 24.06 -7.21 -1.65
N ARG A 80 22.83 -7.32 -1.12
CA ARG A 80 21.80 -6.28 -1.23
C ARG A 80 22.28 -4.93 -0.70
N ILE A 81 21.69 -3.86 -1.21
CA ILE A 81 21.88 -2.51 -0.69
C ILE A 81 21.34 -2.46 0.76
N PRO A 82 22.16 -2.13 1.76
CA PRO A 82 21.65 -1.79 3.08
C PRO A 82 20.93 -0.45 2.98
N ALA A 83 19.59 -0.46 2.97
CA ALA A 83 18.80 0.76 2.77
C ALA A 83 19.20 1.87 3.76
N PRO A 84 19.53 3.08 3.29
CA PRO A 84 20.03 4.13 4.16
C PRO A 84 18.89 4.94 4.77
N GLY A 85 18.98 5.19 6.07
CA GLY A 85 18.26 6.27 6.77
C GLY A 85 19.27 7.31 7.24
N LEU A 86 19.33 8.46 6.59
CA LEU A 86 20.23 9.56 6.96
C LEU A 86 19.77 10.20 8.27
N VAL A 87 20.69 10.26 9.23
CA VAL A 87 20.52 10.96 10.51
C VAL A 87 21.79 11.75 10.78
N GLY A 88 21.80 13.03 10.37
CA GLY A 88 23.01 13.86 10.41
C GLY A 88 24.14 13.24 9.59
N GLU A 89 25.27 12.97 10.23
CA GLU A 89 26.45 12.33 9.62
C GLU A 89 26.47 10.79 9.77
N THR A 90 25.35 10.19 10.15
CA THR A 90 25.20 8.74 10.30
C THR A 90 24.16 8.17 9.34
N VAL A 91 24.33 6.90 9.00
CA VAL A 91 23.35 6.10 8.25
C VAL A 91 22.83 5.01 9.17
N ARG A 92 21.52 5.04 9.45
CA ARG A 92 20.80 3.97 10.13
C ARG A 92 20.23 2.98 9.12
N ASN A 93 20.25 1.71 9.45
CA ASN A 93 19.77 0.64 8.59
C ASN A 93 19.10 -0.45 9.42
N PHE A 94 17.99 -0.97 8.90
CA PHE A 94 17.44 -2.24 9.35
C PHE A 94 17.83 -3.33 8.34
N TRP A 95 18.28 -4.47 8.83
CA TRP A 95 18.84 -5.54 8.02
C TRP A 95 18.31 -6.90 8.45
N GLN A 96 18.02 -7.75 7.47
CA GLN A 96 17.67 -9.15 7.68
C GLN A 96 18.51 -10.00 6.73
N ASP A 97 18.95 -11.15 7.18
CA ASP A 97 19.69 -12.14 6.39
C ASP A 97 19.49 -13.57 6.94
N GLY A 98 20.37 -14.50 6.57
CA GLY A 98 20.30 -15.89 7.01
C GLY A 98 20.52 -16.06 8.52
N ALA A 99 21.33 -15.20 9.15
CA ALA A 99 21.65 -15.24 10.58
C ALA A 99 20.69 -14.38 11.41
N HIS A 100 20.20 -13.28 10.83
CA HIS A 100 19.28 -12.33 11.45
C HIS A 100 17.92 -12.37 10.73
N VAL A 101 17.11 -13.39 11.03
CA VAL A 101 15.85 -13.65 10.31
C VAL A 101 14.79 -12.60 10.65
N ARG A 102 14.73 -12.18 11.92
CA ARG A 102 13.88 -11.08 12.38
C ARG A 102 14.54 -9.74 12.18
N GLY A 103 15.86 -9.70 12.20
CA GLY A 103 16.67 -8.59 11.73
C GLY A 103 17.37 -7.82 12.83
N ILE A 104 18.25 -6.93 12.41
CA ILE A 104 19.05 -6.05 13.26
C ILE A 104 18.85 -4.61 12.83
N TRP A 105 18.72 -3.71 13.80
CA TRP A 105 18.81 -2.28 13.61
C TRP A 105 20.22 -1.83 13.98
N ARG A 106 20.88 -1.11 13.07
CA ARG A 106 22.31 -0.77 13.15
C ARG A 106 22.58 0.60 12.54
N GLU A 107 23.75 1.16 12.83
CA GLU A 107 24.20 2.43 12.24
C GLU A 107 25.69 2.40 11.88
N ALA A 108 26.07 3.24 10.93
CA ALA A 108 27.46 3.47 10.53
C ALA A 108 27.65 4.97 10.23
N SER A 109 28.90 5.42 10.18
CA SER A 109 29.18 6.78 9.69
C SER A 109 28.80 6.90 8.21
N LEU A 110 28.33 8.08 7.79
CA LEU A 110 28.05 8.35 6.38
C LEU A 110 29.30 8.14 5.51
N GLU A 111 30.47 8.54 6.01
CA GLU A 111 31.75 8.34 5.32
C GLU A 111 32.02 6.86 5.02
N SER A 112 31.94 5.98 6.03
CA SER A 112 32.19 4.54 5.85
C SER A 112 31.15 3.89 4.93
N TYR A 113 29.89 4.34 5.02
CA TYR A 113 28.81 3.88 4.15
C TYR A 113 29.06 4.26 2.68
N LEU A 114 29.46 5.51 2.41
CA LEU A 114 29.78 5.98 1.06
C LEU A 114 31.05 5.34 0.51
N ALA A 115 32.01 4.98 1.37
CA ALA A 115 33.20 4.20 1.00
C ALA A 115 32.88 2.74 0.61
N GLY A 116 31.64 2.28 0.82
CA GLY A 116 31.21 0.91 0.51
C GLY A 116 31.66 -0.14 1.54
N ALA A 117 32.24 0.30 2.65
CA ALA A 117 32.70 -0.55 3.76
C ALA A 117 32.17 0.00 5.09
N PRO A 118 30.84 0.02 5.29
CA PRO A 118 30.24 0.55 6.52
C PRO A 118 30.70 -0.23 7.74
N ASP A 119 31.23 0.48 8.74
CA ASP A 119 31.55 -0.07 10.05
C ASP A 119 30.30 -0.04 10.94
N TRP A 120 29.49 -1.10 10.84
CA TRP A 120 28.19 -1.14 11.49
C TRP A 120 28.30 -1.35 13.01
N ARG A 121 27.78 -0.38 13.76
CA ARG A 121 27.43 -0.52 15.18
C ARG A 121 26.02 -1.08 15.30
N LEU A 122 25.87 -2.23 15.97
CA LEU A 122 24.56 -2.77 16.33
C LEU A 122 23.86 -1.81 17.31
N ILE A 123 22.60 -1.50 17.05
CA ILE A 123 21.73 -0.74 17.97
C ILE A 123 20.80 -1.70 18.70
N LEU A 124 20.08 -2.56 17.96
CA LEU A 124 19.13 -3.52 18.51
C LEU A 124 19.07 -4.78 17.65
N ASP A 125 19.19 -5.94 18.27
CA ASP A 125 18.97 -7.24 17.64
C ASP A 125 17.55 -7.74 17.94
N ILE A 126 16.73 -7.87 16.89
CA ILE A 126 15.32 -8.26 17.01
C ILE A 126 15.19 -9.78 17.17
N ASP A 127 16.14 -10.58 16.65
CA ASP A 127 16.18 -12.01 16.87
C ASP A 127 16.43 -12.30 18.36
N ALA A 128 17.45 -11.66 18.94
CA ALA A 128 17.76 -11.79 20.36
C ALA A 128 16.63 -11.28 21.26
N LEU A 129 16.00 -10.15 20.91
CA LEU A 129 14.85 -9.61 21.65
C LEU A 129 13.66 -10.57 21.64
N ALA A 130 13.32 -11.11 20.46
CA ALA A 130 12.23 -12.05 20.29
C ALA A 130 12.44 -13.34 21.10
N GLU A 131 13.67 -13.86 21.10
CA GLU A 131 14.02 -15.04 21.91
C GLU A 131 13.91 -14.74 23.42
N ALA A 132 14.48 -13.62 23.87
CA ALA A 132 14.47 -13.25 25.28
C ALA A 132 13.06 -13.04 25.85
N GLU A 133 12.15 -12.49 25.05
CA GLU A 133 10.77 -12.23 25.47
C GLU A 133 9.79 -13.36 25.13
N GLY A 134 10.22 -14.36 24.34
CA GLY A 134 9.34 -15.43 23.85
C GLY A 134 8.25 -14.91 22.90
N GLU A 135 8.53 -13.84 22.18
CA GLU A 135 7.57 -13.09 21.38
C GLU A 135 7.93 -13.09 19.90
N ASN A 136 6.91 -13.07 19.04
CA ASN A 136 7.09 -13.06 17.59
C ASN A 136 7.31 -11.65 17.03
N TRP A 137 8.30 -10.93 17.54
CA TRP A 137 8.50 -9.54 17.18
C TRP A 137 8.91 -9.35 15.72
N VAL A 138 8.27 -8.35 15.09
CA VAL A 138 8.59 -7.80 13.78
C VAL A 138 8.82 -6.31 13.94
N TYR A 139 10.00 -5.82 13.58
CA TYR A 139 10.35 -4.40 13.66
C TYR A 139 9.56 -3.58 12.64
N LYS A 140 8.97 -2.47 13.11
CA LYS A 140 8.13 -1.54 12.31
C LYS A 140 8.73 -0.15 12.22
N GLY A 141 10.02 0.01 12.55
CA GLY A 141 10.70 1.31 12.53
C GLY A 141 10.84 1.93 13.92
N ALA A 142 11.59 3.03 13.98
CA ALA A 142 11.80 3.81 15.18
C ALA A 142 11.66 5.30 14.86
N ASP A 143 10.96 6.03 15.73
CA ASP A 143 10.84 7.49 15.66
C ASP A 143 11.73 8.14 16.72
N CYS A 144 12.71 8.93 16.30
CA CYS A 144 13.78 9.41 17.18
C CYS A 144 13.72 10.91 17.39
N LEU A 145 13.87 11.33 18.64
CA LEU A 145 13.87 12.74 19.05
C LEU A 145 15.08 13.47 18.47
N ALA A 146 14.84 14.36 17.50
CA ALA A 146 15.85 15.28 16.97
C ALA A 146 16.22 16.35 18.03
N PRO A 147 17.43 16.96 17.94
CA PRO A 147 18.47 16.73 16.94
C PRO A 147 19.46 15.62 17.30
N ALA A 148 19.49 15.14 18.55
CA ALA A 148 20.43 14.11 18.97
C ALA A 148 20.11 12.72 18.38
N HIS A 149 18.81 12.45 18.15
CA HIS A 149 18.29 11.17 17.66
C HIS A 149 18.70 9.96 18.52
N ASP A 150 19.04 10.20 19.78
CA ASP A 150 19.50 9.17 20.72
C ASP A 150 18.32 8.45 21.38
N ARG A 151 17.26 9.19 21.71
CA ARG A 151 16.04 8.68 22.32
C ARG A 151 15.00 8.41 21.24
N CYS A 152 14.50 7.18 21.17
CA CYS A 152 13.59 6.75 20.12
C CYS A 152 12.39 5.99 20.68
N ILE A 153 11.27 6.03 19.97
CA ILE A 153 10.14 5.11 20.14
C ILE A 153 10.28 4.01 19.10
N VAL A 154 10.65 2.81 19.54
CA VAL A 154 10.75 1.61 18.72
C VAL A 154 9.37 0.97 18.59
N ASN A 155 8.95 0.70 17.35
CA ASN A 155 7.68 0.07 17.03
C ASN A 155 7.90 -1.42 16.74
N LEU A 156 7.21 -2.30 17.48
CA LEU A 156 7.32 -3.76 17.36
C LEU A 156 5.93 -4.37 17.20
N SER A 157 5.73 -5.18 16.17
CA SER A 157 4.47 -5.87 15.91
C SER A 157 4.60 -7.37 16.20
N ARG A 158 3.57 -7.99 16.76
CA ARG A 158 3.50 -9.44 16.94
C ARG A 158 3.06 -10.11 15.64
N GLY A 159 3.94 -10.88 15.02
CA GLY A 159 3.64 -11.64 13.80
C GLY A 159 3.40 -10.80 12.54
N GLY A 160 3.66 -9.48 12.59
CA GLY A 160 3.72 -8.61 11.42
C GLY A 160 2.46 -7.80 11.07
N ALA A 161 1.47 -7.75 11.96
CA ALA A 161 0.29 -6.89 11.86
C ALA A 161 0.64 -5.38 11.64
N ASP A 162 -0.33 -4.57 11.23
CA ASP A 162 -0.23 -3.11 11.19
C ASP A 162 -0.13 -2.52 12.60
N ALA A 163 -0.81 -3.13 13.57
CA ALA A 163 -0.68 -2.75 14.97
C ALA A 163 0.74 -3.02 15.50
N ALA A 164 1.23 -2.12 16.35
CA ALA A 164 2.54 -2.23 16.95
C ALA A 164 2.52 -1.78 18.42
N ALA A 165 3.25 -2.48 19.27
CA ALA A 165 3.68 -1.99 20.57
C ALA A 165 4.78 -0.93 20.37
N ARG A 166 4.83 0.05 21.27
CA ARG A 166 5.75 1.20 21.17
C ARG A 166 6.53 1.33 22.45
N ARG A 167 7.86 1.32 22.37
CA ARG A 167 8.75 1.29 23.54
C ARG A 167 9.87 2.29 23.39
N GLU A 168 10.12 3.07 24.43
CA GLU A 168 11.22 4.01 24.49
C GLU A 168 12.56 3.29 24.57
N PHE A 169 13.52 3.75 23.77
CA PHE A 169 14.83 3.13 23.57
C PHE A 169 15.93 4.20 23.53
N LEU A 170 17.07 3.92 24.13
CA LEU A 170 18.29 4.73 24.07
C LEU A 170 19.31 4.08 23.13
N VAL A 171 19.63 4.77 22.04
CA VAL A 171 20.52 4.28 20.97
C VAL A 171 21.98 4.25 21.41
N SER A 172 22.41 5.18 22.25
CA SER A 172 23.74 5.24 22.84
C SER A 172 24.03 4.03 23.73
N GLU A 173 23.03 3.63 24.53
CA GLU A 173 23.14 2.50 25.47
C GLU A 173 22.75 1.15 24.86
N GLY A 174 21.94 1.14 23.79
CA GLY A 174 21.44 -0.10 23.20
C GLY A 174 20.38 -0.79 24.07
N THR A 175 19.62 -0.01 24.85
CA THR A 175 18.68 -0.52 25.87
C THR A 175 17.31 0.14 25.77
N PHE A 176 16.27 -0.60 26.16
CA PHE A 176 14.96 -0.02 26.42
C PHE A 176 15.02 0.78 27.73
N VAL A 177 14.39 1.95 27.75
CA VAL A 177 14.37 2.83 28.92
C VAL A 177 13.49 2.23 30.00
N GLU A 178 14.07 1.96 31.18
CA GLU A 178 13.31 1.52 32.34
C GLU A 178 12.29 2.59 32.75
N ASN A 179 11.01 2.22 32.88
CA ASN A 179 9.89 3.14 33.13
C ASN A 179 9.79 4.29 32.09
N GLY A 180 10.30 4.07 30.87
CA GLY A 180 10.12 4.97 29.74
C GLY A 180 8.71 4.92 29.15
N PHE A 181 8.48 5.70 28.09
CA PHE A 181 7.24 5.63 27.33
C PHE A 181 7.03 4.22 26.77
N SER A 182 5.88 3.64 27.11
CA SER A 182 5.50 2.30 26.65
C SER A 182 4.00 2.27 26.37
N PHE A 183 3.63 1.82 25.17
CA PHE A 183 2.24 1.68 24.74
C PHE A 183 1.99 0.27 24.21
N ALA A 184 0.83 -0.28 24.57
CA ALA A 184 0.37 -1.58 24.10
C ALA A 184 0.21 -1.62 22.58
N GLU A 185 0.09 -2.82 22.03
CA GLU A 185 -0.07 -3.02 20.59
C GLU A 185 -1.37 -2.39 20.08
N SER A 186 -1.24 -1.37 19.23
CA SER A 186 -2.37 -0.74 18.56
C SER A 186 -1.93 -0.07 17.26
N LYS A 187 -2.89 0.19 16.37
CA LYS A 187 -2.68 1.10 15.24
C LYS A 187 -2.60 2.54 15.76
N GLY A 188 -1.73 3.35 15.17
CA GLY A 188 -1.51 4.73 15.61
C GLY A 188 -0.08 5.21 15.48
N THR A 189 0.20 6.40 16.02
CA THR A 189 1.52 7.04 15.98
C THR A 189 1.81 7.80 17.26
N THR A 190 3.10 8.06 17.49
CA THR A 190 3.60 9.00 18.48
C THR A 190 4.31 10.14 17.75
N ALA A 191 4.41 11.30 18.39
CA ALA A 191 5.24 12.40 17.94
C ALA A 191 5.96 13.02 19.12
N TRP A 192 7.29 13.14 19.01
CA TRP A 192 8.09 13.81 20.02
C TRP A 192 7.75 15.30 20.12
N VAL A 193 7.46 15.74 21.35
CA VAL A 193 7.40 17.17 21.70
C VAL A 193 8.79 17.63 22.14
N ASP A 194 9.32 16.93 23.13
CA ASP A 194 10.64 17.09 23.74
C ASP A 194 11.03 15.80 24.47
N GLU A 195 12.10 15.82 25.26
CA GLU A 195 12.59 14.65 25.99
C GLU A 195 11.58 14.06 27.00
N ASP A 196 10.64 14.86 27.51
CA ASP A 196 9.74 14.50 28.60
C ASP A 196 8.27 14.41 28.16
N ALA A 197 7.96 14.62 26.89
CA ALA A 197 6.59 14.61 26.38
C ALA A 197 6.44 14.05 24.96
N LEU A 198 5.34 13.32 24.76
CA LEU A 198 4.87 12.83 23.47
C LEU A 198 3.44 13.31 23.19
N LEU A 199 3.15 13.58 21.92
CA LEU A 199 1.79 13.46 21.42
C LEU A 199 1.56 12.00 21.02
N VAL A 200 0.46 11.41 21.47
CA VAL A 200 0.19 9.98 21.34
C VAL A 200 -1.22 9.77 20.81
N GLY A 201 -1.33 9.13 19.65
CA GLY A 201 -2.59 8.59 19.13
C GLY A 201 -2.48 7.06 19.09
N VAL A 202 -3.04 6.38 20.08
CA VAL A 202 -3.10 4.92 20.21
C VAL A 202 -4.42 4.52 20.87
N ASP A 203 -4.67 3.22 21.02
CA ASP A 203 -5.81 2.72 21.79
C ASP A 203 -5.57 2.89 23.30
N PHE A 204 -6.39 3.70 23.96
CA PHE A 204 -6.39 3.87 25.42
C PHE A 204 -7.63 3.24 26.08
N GLY A 205 -8.39 2.42 25.34
CA GLY A 205 -9.62 1.78 25.79
C GLY A 205 -10.87 2.34 25.09
N GLU A 206 -12.02 2.07 25.71
CA GLU A 206 -13.33 2.32 25.12
C GLU A 206 -13.49 3.77 24.61
N GLY A 207 -13.95 3.91 23.36
CA GLY A 207 -14.23 5.21 22.75
C GLY A 207 -13.01 5.96 22.19
N THR A 208 -11.80 5.37 22.27
CA THR A 208 -10.57 6.01 21.77
C THR A 208 -10.20 5.66 20.33
N MET A 209 -10.92 4.71 19.72
CA MET A 209 -10.69 4.27 18.34
C MET A 209 -11.90 4.58 17.45
N THR A 210 -11.65 4.80 16.15
CA THR A 210 -12.68 4.98 15.12
C THR A 210 -13.29 3.64 14.70
N THR A 211 -14.36 3.67 13.90
CA THR A 211 -14.90 2.46 13.26
C THR A 211 -13.93 1.79 12.28
N SER A 212 -12.86 2.50 11.86
CA SER A 212 -11.79 1.96 11.03
C SER A 212 -10.66 1.32 11.84
N GLY A 213 -10.76 1.29 13.17
CA GLY A 213 -9.75 0.72 14.05
C GLY A 213 -8.46 1.55 14.17
N TYR A 214 -8.52 2.85 13.90
CA TYR A 214 -7.42 3.80 14.10
C TYR A 214 -7.72 4.77 15.25
N PRO A 215 -6.70 5.47 15.78
CA PRO A 215 -6.91 6.41 16.88
C PRO A 215 -7.91 7.49 16.52
N ARG A 216 -8.79 7.80 17.46
CA ARG A 216 -9.74 8.92 17.42
C ARG A 216 -9.22 10.13 18.18
N THR A 217 -8.34 9.92 19.15
CA THR A 217 -7.82 10.96 20.05
C THR A 217 -6.30 11.08 19.96
N THR A 218 -5.79 12.30 20.03
CA THR A 218 -4.40 12.59 20.34
C THR A 218 -4.30 13.09 21.78
N ARG A 219 -3.39 12.51 22.57
CA ARG A 219 -3.12 12.92 23.95
C ARG A 219 -1.69 13.43 24.11
N LEU A 220 -1.51 14.43 24.97
CA LEU A 220 -0.19 14.88 25.41
C LEU A 220 0.20 14.08 26.65
N VAL A 221 1.10 13.12 26.49
CA VAL A 221 1.55 12.23 27.55
C VAL A 221 2.92 12.71 28.04
N ARG A 222 3.02 13.01 29.34
CA ARG A 222 4.30 13.34 29.99
C ARG A 222 4.93 12.11 30.61
N ARG A 223 6.26 12.13 30.76
CA ARG A 223 7.01 11.07 31.43
C ARG A 223 6.48 10.84 32.84
N GLY A 224 6.17 9.58 33.16
CA GLY A 224 5.62 9.17 34.46
C GLY A 224 4.11 9.42 34.65
N GLU A 225 3.43 10.06 33.69
CA GLU A 225 1.97 10.20 33.68
C GLU A 225 1.30 8.91 33.19
N ASP A 226 0.12 8.57 33.70
CA ASP A 226 -0.71 7.51 33.12
C ASP A 226 -1.27 7.99 31.77
N PRO A 227 -0.88 7.36 30.64
CA PRO A 227 -1.30 7.80 29.31
C PRO A 227 -2.82 7.80 29.11
N ALA A 228 -3.56 6.92 29.79
CA ALA A 228 -5.02 6.85 29.67
C ALA A 228 -5.73 8.03 30.36
N SER A 229 -5.06 8.70 31.32
CA SER A 229 -5.56 9.88 32.02
C SER A 229 -5.04 11.20 31.44
N ALA A 230 -4.04 11.13 30.56
CA ALA A 230 -3.36 12.28 29.99
C ALA A 230 -4.29 13.21 29.19
N ARG A 231 -3.95 14.51 29.16
CA ARG A 231 -4.73 15.56 28.48
C ARG A 231 -4.99 15.19 27.01
N VAL A 232 -6.26 15.11 26.63
CA VAL A 232 -6.67 15.07 25.21
C VAL A 232 -6.41 16.44 24.60
N VAL A 233 -5.60 16.50 23.55
CA VAL A 233 -5.29 17.73 22.80
C VAL A 233 -6.03 17.79 21.47
N PHE A 234 -6.52 16.66 20.97
CA PHE A 234 -7.35 16.63 19.77
C PHE A 234 -8.27 15.40 19.77
N GLU A 235 -9.48 15.55 19.23
CA GLU A 235 -10.48 14.49 19.13
C GLU A 235 -11.24 14.55 17.79
N GLY A 236 -11.23 13.43 17.05
CA GLY A 236 -12.00 13.24 15.83
C GLY A 236 -13.40 12.65 16.07
N ALA A 237 -14.15 12.46 14.99
CA ALA A 237 -15.41 11.75 14.99
C ALA A 237 -15.17 10.22 14.98
N LYS A 238 -16.14 9.47 15.50
CA LYS A 238 -16.08 7.99 15.51
C LYS A 238 -16.04 7.38 14.10
N THR A 239 -16.60 8.08 13.12
CA THR A 239 -16.69 7.66 11.70
C THR A 239 -15.53 8.15 10.85
N ASP A 240 -14.63 8.96 11.40
CA ASP A 240 -13.41 9.34 10.69
C ASP A 240 -12.57 8.09 10.40
N VAL A 241 -11.62 8.19 9.46
CA VAL A 241 -10.62 7.14 9.32
C VAL A 241 -9.77 7.10 10.57
N GLY A 242 -9.17 8.23 10.96
CA GLY A 242 -8.31 8.30 12.14
C GLY A 242 -7.71 9.69 12.36
N VAL A 243 -7.03 9.82 13.49
CA VAL A 243 -6.30 11.01 13.93
C VAL A 243 -4.85 10.62 14.19
N TRP A 244 -3.91 11.35 13.58
CA TRP A 244 -2.47 11.11 13.75
C TRP A 244 -1.73 12.38 14.15
N PRO A 245 -1.06 12.38 15.32
CA PRO A 245 -0.03 13.37 15.59
C PRO A 245 1.25 13.05 14.81
N TYR A 246 1.97 14.09 14.43
CA TYR A 246 3.35 13.99 13.96
C TYR A 246 4.09 15.31 14.22
N ALA A 247 5.41 15.23 14.23
CA ALA A 247 6.29 16.37 14.43
C ALA A 247 7.24 16.52 13.24
N ILE A 248 7.52 17.77 12.86
CA ILE A 248 8.53 18.11 11.87
C ILE A 248 9.53 19.05 12.53
N VAL A 249 10.80 18.64 12.64
CA VAL A 249 11.86 19.51 13.17
C VAL A 249 12.57 20.20 12.02
N ARG A 250 12.41 21.53 11.90
CA ARG A 250 12.98 22.34 10.82
C ARG A 250 13.35 23.73 11.31
N GLY A 251 14.54 24.21 10.94
CA GLY A 251 15.05 25.52 11.33
C GLY A 251 15.21 25.71 12.84
N GLY A 252 15.58 24.64 13.57
CA GLY A 252 15.70 24.66 15.03
C GLY A 252 14.36 24.69 15.79
N LYS A 253 13.23 24.55 15.08
CA LYS A 253 11.88 24.51 15.67
C LYS A 253 11.23 23.15 15.45
N THR A 254 10.55 22.64 16.48
CA THR A 254 9.60 21.52 16.37
C THR A 254 8.23 22.05 15.96
N TRP A 255 7.72 21.57 14.83
CA TRP A 255 6.38 21.88 14.33
C TRP A 255 5.47 20.70 14.64
N LEU A 256 4.49 20.91 15.51
CA LEU A 256 3.56 19.88 15.94
C LEU A 256 2.28 19.94 15.11
N PHE A 257 1.92 18.83 14.51
CA PHE A 257 0.72 18.72 13.68
C PHE A 257 -0.20 17.61 14.18
N VAL A 258 -1.48 17.79 13.91
CA VAL A 258 -2.47 16.71 13.94
C VAL A 258 -3.15 16.65 12.58
N THR A 259 -3.22 15.45 12.00
CA THR A 259 -4.05 15.18 10.82
C THR A 259 -5.26 14.37 11.24
N ARG A 260 -6.44 14.87 10.90
CA ARG A 260 -7.73 14.21 11.05
C ARG A 260 -8.19 13.76 9.67
N ALA A 261 -8.07 12.46 9.38
CA ALA A 261 -8.55 11.91 8.12
C ALA A 261 -10.05 11.63 8.20
N LEU A 262 -10.84 12.38 7.45
CA LEU A 262 -12.30 12.25 7.37
C LEU A 262 -12.69 11.01 6.56
N THR A 263 -12.01 10.82 5.43
CA THR A 263 -12.07 9.62 4.58
C THR A 263 -10.64 9.22 4.20
N PHE A 264 -10.44 8.18 3.40
CA PHE A 264 -9.10 7.80 2.94
C PHE A 264 -8.37 8.93 2.21
N PHE A 265 -9.11 9.77 1.47
CA PHE A 265 -8.55 10.80 0.59
C PHE A 265 -8.80 12.23 1.07
N GLU A 266 -9.59 12.41 2.13
CA GLU A 266 -9.97 13.71 2.65
C GLU A 266 -9.49 13.86 4.09
N SER A 267 -8.73 14.93 4.35
CA SER A 267 -8.12 15.22 5.64
C SER A 267 -8.27 16.70 6.01
N GLU A 268 -8.34 16.94 7.31
CA GLU A 268 -8.15 18.24 7.92
C GLU A 268 -6.81 18.25 8.65
N HIS A 269 -6.03 19.30 8.44
CA HIS A 269 -4.71 19.44 9.07
C HIS A 269 -4.71 20.58 10.08
N TYR A 270 -4.09 20.35 11.22
CA TYR A 270 -4.02 21.28 12.34
C TYR A 270 -2.57 21.48 12.75
N LEU A 271 -2.19 22.74 12.95
CA LEU A 271 -0.94 23.12 13.60
C LEU A 271 -1.24 23.36 15.08
N LEU A 272 -0.46 22.77 15.98
CA LEU A 272 -0.56 23.04 17.42
C LEU A 272 0.39 24.16 17.81
N ASP A 273 -0.06 25.05 18.70
CA ASP A 273 0.80 26.06 19.31
C ASP A 273 1.53 25.53 20.56
N ASP A 274 2.29 26.40 21.23
CA ASP A 274 3.07 26.03 22.42
C ASP A 274 2.19 25.67 23.64
N ALA A 275 0.90 26.03 23.63
CA ALA A 275 -0.10 25.64 24.62
C ALA A 275 -0.86 24.36 24.23
N PHE A 276 -0.51 23.77 23.07
CA PHE A 276 -1.16 22.63 22.43
C PHE A 276 -2.61 22.91 22.00
N GLU A 277 -2.94 24.17 21.73
CA GLU A 277 -4.23 24.54 21.16
C GLU A 277 -4.18 24.37 19.64
N GLU A 278 -5.23 23.78 19.05
CA GLU A 278 -5.25 23.50 17.62
C GLU A 278 -5.63 24.70 16.76
N LYS A 279 -4.90 24.87 15.66
CA LYS A 279 -5.24 25.79 14.58
C LYS A 279 -5.40 25.03 13.27
N LYS A 280 -6.63 24.98 12.76
CA LYS A 280 -6.91 24.39 11.45
C LYS A 280 -6.22 25.18 10.33
N LEU A 281 -5.47 24.47 9.49
CA LEU A 281 -4.88 25.02 8.27
C LEU A 281 -5.94 25.09 7.16
N PRO A 282 -6.01 26.18 6.40
CA PRO A 282 -7.04 26.35 5.37
C PRO A 282 -6.69 25.61 4.07
N LEU A 283 -6.17 24.39 4.17
CA LEU A 283 -5.89 23.51 3.02
C LEU A 283 -7.20 22.87 2.51
N PRO A 284 -7.27 22.49 1.21
CA PRO A 284 -8.39 21.71 0.69
C PRO A 284 -8.41 20.31 1.34
N ALA A 285 -9.57 19.65 1.34
CA ALA A 285 -9.75 18.38 2.04
C ALA A 285 -8.86 17.29 1.43
N LYS A 286 -8.74 17.25 0.10
CA LYS A 286 -7.82 16.35 -0.58
C LYS A 286 -6.43 16.98 -0.66
N SER A 287 -5.72 16.93 0.46
CA SER A 287 -4.34 17.39 0.56
C SER A 287 -3.51 16.54 1.52
N ASN A 288 -2.20 16.66 1.39
CA ASN A 288 -1.24 16.03 2.31
C ASN A 288 -0.06 16.96 2.58
N ILE A 289 0.31 17.11 3.85
CA ILE A 289 1.50 17.89 4.25
C ILE A 289 2.76 17.09 3.92
N GLN A 290 3.69 17.74 3.22
CA GLN A 290 4.93 17.14 2.70
C GLN A 290 6.16 17.59 3.48
N GLY A 291 6.07 18.67 4.26
CA GLY A 291 7.21 19.20 5.01
C GLY A 291 7.03 20.65 5.45
N VAL A 292 8.08 21.18 6.06
CA VAL A 292 8.22 22.62 6.33
C VAL A 292 9.52 23.10 5.67
N LEU A 293 9.46 24.19 4.90
CA LEU A 293 10.62 24.79 4.25
C LEU A 293 10.54 26.31 4.27
N ASP A 294 11.62 27.00 4.66
CA ASP A 294 11.68 28.46 4.74
C ASP A 294 10.51 29.08 5.55
N GLY A 295 10.09 28.38 6.62
CA GLY A 295 8.96 28.76 7.48
C GLY A 295 7.56 28.53 6.89
N PHE A 296 7.45 28.01 5.65
CA PHE A 296 6.19 27.63 5.04
C PHE A 296 5.89 26.14 5.25
N ILE A 297 4.61 25.83 5.43
CA ILE A 297 4.11 24.45 5.42
C ILE A 297 3.88 24.07 3.95
N VAL A 298 4.54 23.02 3.49
CA VAL A 298 4.44 22.54 2.10
C VAL A 298 3.40 21.42 2.06
N ALA A 299 2.49 21.47 1.10
CA ALA A 299 1.46 20.45 0.90
C ALA A 299 1.29 20.11 -0.58
N SER A 300 0.99 18.85 -0.88
CA SER A 300 0.42 18.43 -2.17
C SER A 300 -1.10 18.52 -2.10
N ILE A 301 -1.75 18.95 -3.18
CA ILE A 301 -3.22 18.97 -3.26
C ILE A 301 -3.70 18.05 -4.38
N GLN A 302 -4.79 17.33 -4.14
CA GLN A 302 -5.41 16.39 -5.08
C GLN A 302 -6.76 16.88 -5.61
N GLU A 303 -7.11 18.14 -5.34
CA GLU A 303 -8.27 18.82 -5.90
C GLU A 303 -7.95 20.28 -6.26
N ASP A 304 -8.76 20.87 -7.14
CA ASP A 304 -8.65 22.28 -7.47
C ASP A 304 -9.00 23.13 -6.25
N TRP A 305 -8.16 24.13 -5.98
CA TRP A 305 -8.25 24.93 -4.76
C TRP A 305 -8.13 26.42 -5.06
N ALA A 306 -9.12 27.19 -4.60
CA ALA A 306 -9.11 28.65 -4.70
C ALA A 306 -8.91 29.24 -3.31
N PHE A 307 -7.85 30.05 -3.14
CA PHE A 307 -7.48 30.61 -1.85
C PHE A 307 -6.79 31.96 -2.00
N ALA A 308 -7.18 32.92 -1.15
CA ALA A 308 -6.60 34.28 -1.12
C ALA A 308 -6.44 34.93 -2.51
N GLY A 309 -7.45 34.78 -3.39
CA GLY A 309 -7.46 35.34 -4.74
C GLY A 309 -6.60 34.58 -5.77
N ARG A 310 -6.03 33.42 -5.41
CA ARG A 310 -5.26 32.53 -6.29
C ARG A 310 -6.03 31.23 -6.56
N ARG A 311 -5.68 30.57 -7.67
CA ARG A 311 -6.17 29.24 -8.03
C ARG A 311 -4.99 28.28 -8.18
N PHE A 312 -5.17 27.09 -7.64
CA PHE A 312 -4.26 25.95 -7.70
C PHE A 312 -5.03 24.75 -8.27
N ARG A 313 -4.32 23.85 -8.93
CA ARG A 313 -4.90 22.68 -9.60
C ARG A 313 -4.61 21.40 -8.83
N ALA A 314 -5.47 20.40 -8.99
CA ALA A 314 -5.16 19.05 -8.54
C ALA A 314 -3.78 18.59 -9.10
N GLY A 315 -2.92 18.07 -8.22
CA GLY A 315 -1.55 17.67 -8.50
C GLY A 315 -0.50 18.74 -8.15
N ASP A 316 -0.90 19.98 -7.85
CA ASP A 316 0.03 21.03 -7.45
C ASP A 316 0.68 20.74 -6.08
N ILE A 317 1.93 21.20 -5.93
CA ILE A 317 2.57 21.40 -4.63
C ILE A 317 2.45 22.89 -4.29
N VAL A 318 1.93 23.17 -3.11
CA VAL A 318 1.71 24.52 -2.58
C VAL A 318 2.48 24.72 -1.27
N ALA A 319 2.75 25.97 -0.94
CA ALA A 319 3.36 26.39 0.31
C ALA A 319 2.45 27.41 1.00
N ILE A 320 2.03 27.14 2.23
CA ILE A 320 1.15 28.00 3.03
C ILE A 320 1.90 28.55 4.25
N ASP A 321 1.64 29.82 4.58
CA ASP A 321 2.20 30.41 5.78
C ASP A 321 1.54 29.85 7.06
N PRO A 322 2.24 29.78 8.20
CA PRO A 322 1.66 29.29 9.46
C PRO A 322 0.48 30.13 9.95
N ALA A 323 0.39 31.40 9.53
CA ALA A 323 -0.75 32.24 9.83
C ALA A 323 -2.02 31.82 9.06
N GLY A 324 -1.89 31.05 7.97
CA GLY A 324 -3.03 30.58 7.16
C GLY A 324 -3.66 31.71 6.35
N THR A 325 -2.87 32.67 5.89
CA THR A 325 -3.35 33.88 5.20
C THR A 325 -2.88 33.96 3.75
N LYS A 326 -1.85 33.20 3.38
CA LYS A 326 -1.18 33.25 2.08
C LYS A 326 -0.74 31.87 1.62
N ALA A 327 -0.97 31.58 0.34
CA ALA A 327 -0.41 30.40 -0.33
C ALA A 327 0.43 30.77 -1.56
N GLU A 328 1.48 29.98 -1.81
CA GLU A 328 2.39 30.06 -2.95
C GLU A 328 2.37 28.75 -3.75
N LEU A 329 2.45 28.84 -5.08
CA LEU A 329 2.68 27.67 -5.93
C LEU A 329 4.16 27.32 -5.85
N VAL A 330 4.45 26.09 -5.47
CA VAL A 330 5.82 25.53 -5.41
C VAL A 330 6.14 24.83 -6.73
N PHE A 331 5.24 23.96 -7.17
CA PHE A 331 5.39 23.15 -8.38
C PHE A 331 4.04 22.74 -8.94
N SER A 332 3.94 22.63 -10.26
CA SER A 332 2.74 22.16 -10.95
C SER A 332 3.15 21.14 -12.02
N PRO A 333 2.77 19.85 -11.89
CA PRO A 333 3.00 18.87 -12.94
C PRO A 333 2.17 19.21 -14.19
N ASN A 334 2.70 18.88 -15.37
CA ASN A 334 1.91 18.94 -16.61
C ASN A 334 1.02 17.69 -16.77
N GLU A 335 0.26 17.58 -17.86
CA GLU A 335 -0.68 16.47 -18.08
C GLU A 335 -0.02 15.09 -18.25
N HIS A 336 1.26 15.03 -18.58
CA HIS A 336 2.00 13.77 -18.68
C HIS A 336 2.75 13.44 -17.38
N GLN A 337 2.67 14.33 -16.39
CA GLN A 337 3.43 14.23 -15.15
C GLN A 337 2.55 13.93 -13.95
N ALA A 338 3.10 13.18 -13.00
CA ALA A 338 2.51 12.89 -11.70
C ALA A 338 3.56 13.05 -10.60
N VAL A 339 3.18 13.62 -9.47
CA VAL A 339 4.06 13.65 -8.27
C VAL A 339 3.96 12.29 -7.58
N GLY A 340 5.09 11.59 -7.48
CA GLY A 340 5.18 10.28 -6.81
C GLY A 340 5.65 10.36 -5.35
N GLY A 341 6.41 11.40 -5.00
CA GLY A 341 6.93 11.60 -3.65
C GLY A 341 7.59 12.96 -3.48
N VAL A 342 7.55 13.48 -2.25
CA VAL A 342 8.20 14.75 -1.89
C VAL A 342 8.97 14.53 -0.60
N ALA A 343 10.23 14.97 -0.58
CA ALA A 343 11.05 14.97 0.64
C ALA A 343 11.64 16.36 0.86
N ALA A 344 11.43 16.91 2.05
CA ALA A 344 12.01 18.18 2.46
C ALA A 344 13.38 17.96 3.10
N SER A 345 14.40 18.63 2.56
CA SER A 345 15.72 18.80 3.16
C SER A 345 15.77 20.05 4.05
N GLU A 346 16.96 20.51 4.44
CA GLU A 346 17.11 21.75 5.19
C GLU A 346 16.67 22.97 4.36
N SER A 347 17.07 23.05 3.08
CA SER A 347 16.86 24.25 2.24
C SER A 347 16.16 24.00 0.90
N ALA A 348 15.86 22.74 0.57
CA ALA A 348 15.18 22.36 -0.67
C ALA A 348 14.10 21.28 -0.48
N LEU A 349 13.24 21.14 -1.49
CA LEU A 349 12.38 19.97 -1.70
C LEU A 349 12.96 19.10 -2.81
N PHE A 350 12.99 17.80 -2.60
CA PHE A 350 13.20 16.82 -3.65
C PHE A 350 11.85 16.24 -4.04
N VAL A 351 11.47 16.40 -5.30
CA VAL A 351 10.19 15.94 -5.84
C VAL A 351 10.45 14.84 -6.85
N GLN A 352 10.05 13.62 -6.50
CA GLN A 352 9.96 12.49 -7.43
C GLN A 352 8.73 12.68 -8.30
N LEU A 353 8.94 12.56 -9.61
CA LEU A 353 7.91 12.65 -10.62
C LEU A 353 7.92 11.40 -11.50
N LEU A 354 6.75 11.08 -12.04
CA LEU A 354 6.63 10.28 -13.26
C LEU A 354 6.37 11.24 -14.42
N ASP A 355 7.01 11.02 -15.56
CA ASP A 355 6.75 11.72 -16.83
C ASP A 355 6.52 10.66 -17.90
N ASN A 356 5.26 10.47 -18.30
CA ASN A 356 4.80 9.28 -19.05
C ASN A 356 5.32 7.96 -18.44
N ILE A 357 5.24 7.87 -17.11
CA ILE A 357 5.63 6.68 -16.31
C ILE A 357 7.15 6.45 -16.27
N VAL A 358 7.96 7.38 -16.77
CA VAL A 358 9.42 7.39 -16.57
C VAL A 358 9.78 8.26 -15.36
N GLY A 359 10.62 7.74 -14.48
CA GLY A 359 11.07 8.46 -13.28
C GLY A 359 11.86 9.72 -13.59
N LYS A 360 11.55 10.81 -12.87
CA LYS A 360 12.30 12.09 -12.84
C LYS A 360 12.40 12.59 -11.41
N VAL A 361 13.41 13.43 -11.13
CA VAL A 361 13.53 14.11 -9.84
C VAL A 361 13.85 15.58 -10.04
N LYS A 362 13.11 16.45 -9.34
CA LYS A 362 13.35 17.90 -9.27
C LYS A 362 13.88 18.26 -7.89
N LYS A 363 14.92 19.09 -7.81
CA LYS A 363 15.28 19.85 -6.60
C LYS A 363 14.65 21.23 -6.70
N ILE A 364 13.86 21.61 -5.72
CA ILE A 364 13.12 22.87 -5.68
C ILE A 364 13.57 23.70 -4.47
N GLU A 365 14.03 24.91 -4.72
CA GLU A 365 14.53 25.82 -3.68
C GLU A 365 13.75 27.14 -3.72
N ARG A 366 13.66 27.81 -2.57
CA ARG A 366 13.14 29.16 -2.49
C ARG A 366 14.28 30.18 -2.46
N ARG A 367 14.47 30.93 -3.54
CA ARG A 367 15.52 31.96 -3.65
C ARG A 367 14.92 33.32 -3.98
N GLY A 368 15.22 34.33 -3.17
CA GLY A 368 14.71 35.70 -3.36
C GLY A 368 13.18 35.76 -3.36
N GLY A 369 12.53 34.95 -2.50
CA GLY A 369 11.07 34.88 -2.40
C GLY A 369 10.36 34.13 -3.53
N LYS A 370 11.09 33.40 -4.39
CA LYS A 370 10.54 32.64 -5.52
C LYS A 370 11.01 31.18 -5.49
N TRP A 371 10.09 30.27 -5.79
CA TRP A 371 10.37 28.85 -5.97
C TRP A 371 11.04 28.61 -7.33
N ARG A 372 12.13 27.84 -7.33
CA ARG A 372 12.89 27.48 -8.53
C ARG A 372 13.16 25.98 -8.53
N ALA A 373 12.70 25.30 -9.58
CA ALA A 373 12.95 23.89 -9.79
C ALA A 373 14.15 23.69 -10.73
N ARG A 374 14.98 22.69 -10.43
CA ARG A 374 16.05 22.18 -11.31
C ARG A 374 15.99 20.66 -11.37
N ASP A 375 16.38 20.09 -12.49
CA ASP A 375 16.49 18.64 -12.64
C ASP A 375 17.66 18.09 -11.82
N VAL A 376 17.44 16.94 -11.18
CA VAL A 376 18.51 16.10 -10.63
C VAL A 376 18.86 15.08 -11.70
N ALA A 377 20.13 15.02 -12.10
CA ALA A 377 20.57 14.14 -13.17
C ALA A 377 20.43 12.66 -12.78
N LEU A 378 19.70 11.89 -13.60
CA LEU A 378 19.51 10.44 -13.44
C LEU A 378 20.47 9.65 -14.35
N PRO A 379 20.80 8.39 -14.02
CA PRO A 379 21.80 7.62 -14.77
C PRO A 379 21.28 7.18 -16.15
N GLY A 380 19.96 7.22 -16.35
CA GLY A 380 19.29 6.91 -17.60
C GLY A 380 17.77 7.06 -17.43
N GLU A 381 17.03 6.40 -18.31
CA GLU A 381 15.58 6.22 -18.17
C GLU A 381 15.28 4.96 -17.37
N GLY A 382 14.35 5.06 -16.41
CA GLY A 382 14.02 3.98 -15.50
C GLY A 382 13.08 4.45 -14.40
N ASP A 383 12.85 3.58 -13.43
CA ASP A 383 12.19 3.94 -12.19
C ASP A 383 13.16 4.68 -11.27
N VAL A 384 12.61 5.60 -10.49
CA VAL A 384 13.38 6.35 -9.50
C VAL A 384 12.55 6.52 -8.23
N SER A 385 13.16 6.30 -7.08
CA SER A 385 12.55 6.60 -5.79
C SER A 385 13.51 7.34 -4.86
N LEU A 386 12.95 8.18 -4.00
CA LEU A 386 13.71 8.87 -2.96
C LEU A 386 14.05 7.86 -1.85
N GLY A 387 15.33 7.70 -1.53
CA GLY A 387 15.78 6.79 -0.48
C GLY A 387 15.72 7.46 0.89
N SER A 388 16.54 8.49 1.08
CA SER A 388 16.56 9.26 2.32
C SER A 388 17.12 10.65 2.05
N VAL A 389 16.61 11.65 2.75
CA VAL A 389 17.08 13.03 2.66
C VAL A 389 17.62 13.44 4.02
N ASN A 390 18.78 14.11 4.03
CA ASN A 390 19.30 14.69 5.25
C ASN A 390 18.41 15.86 5.68
N ALA A 391 17.80 15.77 6.85
CA ALA A 391 16.98 16.83 7.44
C ALA A 391 17.80 18.06 7.88
N HIS A 392 19.10 17.90 8.10
CA HIS A 392 20.06 18.90 8.56
C HIS A 392 21.11 19.23 7.49
N GLY A 393 20.78 18.95 6.24
CA GLY A 393 21.58 19.24 5.08
C GLY A 393 20.73 19.17 3.83
N ASP A 394 21.38 19.04 2.68
CA ASP A 394 20.74 19.11 1.36
C ASP A 394 21.06 17.88 0.51
N ASP A 395 21.53 16.81 1.17
CA ASP A 395 21.94 15.56 0.55
C ASP A 395 20.76 14.59 0.41
N LEU A 396 20.82 13.79 -0.65
CA LEU A 396 19.78 12.84 -1.02
C LEU A 396 20.42 11.50 -1.38
N PHE A 397 19.89 10.43 -0.80
CA PHE A 397 20.00 9.10 -1.36
C PHE A 397 18.85 8.84 -2.34
N LEU A 398 19.19 8.27 -3.48
CA LEU A 398 18.27 8.01 -4.58
C LEU A 398 18.43 6.56 -5.03
N TYR A 399 17.32 5.84 -5.19
CA TYR A 399 17.31 4.55 -5.88
C TYR A 399 16.95 4.74 -7.34
N PHE A 400 17.62 3.99 -8.20
CA PHE A 400 17.30 3.89 -9.62
C PHE A 400 17.39 2.43 -10.05
N ASP A 401 16.42 1.98 -10.84
CA ASP A 401 16.46 0.73 -11.56
C ASP A 401 15.68 0.79 -12.88
N SER A 402 15.83 -0.26 -13.67
CA SER A 402 14.96 -0.57 -14.79
C SER A 402 14.82 -2.09 -14.87
N PRO A 403 13.95 -2.64 -15.73
CA PRO A 403 13.79 -4.09 -15.82
C PRO A 403 15.08 -4.86 -16.17
N THR A 404 16.11 -4.18 -16.69
CA THR A 404 17.41 -4.76 -17.05
C THR A 404 18.59 -4.24 -16.22
N VAL A 405 18.37 -3.22 -15.37
CA VAL A 405 19.41 -2.63 -14.53
C VAL A 405 19.05 -2.88 -13.06
N PRO A 406 19.83 -3.69 -12.32
CA PRO A 406 19.61 -3.90 -10.90
C PRO A 406 19.59 -2.59 -10.12
N GLN A 407 18.75 -2.56 -9.08
CA GLN A 407 18.60 -1.40 -8.20
C GLN A 407 19.95 -0.88 -7.73
N THR A 408 20.15 0.41 -7.97
CA THR A 408 21.38 1.13 -7.71
C THR A 408 21.07 2.29 -6.81
N LEU A 409 21.78 2.36 -5.69
CA LEU A 409 21.76 3.48 -4.78
C LEU A 409 22.79 4.52 -5.22
N PHE A 410 22.32 5.75 -5.38
CA PHE A 410 23.12 6.93 -5.63
C PHE A 410 23.06 7.87 -4.43
N TYR A 411 24.17 8.51 -4.12
CA TYR A 411 24.25 9.68 -3.26
C TYR A 411 24.31 10.92 -4.14
N VAL A 412 23.50 11.91 -3.82
CA VAL A 412 23.47 13.23 -4.46
C VAL A 412 23.80 14.25 -3.38
N SER A 413 24.96 14.89 -3.48
CA SER A 413 25.39 15.90 -2.52
C SER A 413 24.55 17.17 -2.63
N ALA A 414 24.62 18.03 -1.62
CA ALA A 414 23.99 19.36 -1.65
C ALA A 414 24.32 20.19 -2.90
N ALA A 415 25.56 20.08 -3.39
CA ALA A 415 26.05 20.73 -4.61
C ALA A 415 25.45 20.14 -5.91
N GLY A 416 24.80 18.99 -5.83
CA GLY A 416 24.19 18.28 -6.95
C GLY A 416 25.11 17.25 -7.61
N GLU A 417 26.24 16.91 -6.99
CA GLU A 417 27.15 15.88 -7.49
C GLU A 417 26.58 14.50 -7.16
N ARG A 418 26.52 13.61 -8.15
CA ARG A 418 25.99 12.26 -8.00
C ARG A 418 27.13 11.23 -7.99
N ALA A 419 27.17 10.41 -6.94
CA ALA A 419 28.06 9.26 -6.84
C ALA A 419 27.24 7.97 -6.71
N ARG A 420 27.67 6.89 -7.38
CA ARG A 420 27.12 5.56 -7.16
C ARG A 420 27.67 5.01 -5.86
N VAL A 421 26.79 4.56 -4.96
CA VAL A 421 27.17 4.02 -3.64
C VAL A 421 27.24 2.51 -3.71
N LYS A 422 26.13 1.87 -4.10
CA LYS A 422 26.04 0.41 -4.22
C LYS A 422 25.00 0.03 -5.26
N GLN A 423 25.21 -1.11 -5.91
CA GLN A 423 24.25 -1.73 -6.82
C GLN A 423 23.96 -3.14 -6.32
N ASN A 424 22.69 -3.55 -6.36
CA ASN A 424 22.31 -4.93 -6.10
C ASN A 424 22.92 -5.86 -7.17
N PRO A 425 23.16 -7.14 -6.84
CA PRO A 425 23.59 -8.11 -7.83
C PRO A 425 22.60 -8.24 -8.99
N ALA A 426 23.11 -8.61 -10.16
CA ALA A 426 22.27 -9.13 -11.22
C ALA A 426 21.85 -10.56 -10.86
N PHE A 427 20.56 -10.76 -10.58
CA PHE A 427 20.00 -12.05 -10.17
C PHE A 427 19.52 -12.93 -11.34
N PHE A 428 19.58 -12.41 -12.56
CA PHE A 428 19.25 -13.13 -13.79
C PHE A 428 20.01 -12.54 -14.99
N ASP A 429 20.10 -13.30 -16.07
CA ASP A 429 20.69 -12.83 -17.32
C ASP A 429 19.71 -11.88 -18.04
N ALA A 430 20.03 -10.59 -18.04
CA ALA A 430 19.25 -9.55 -18.71
C ALA A 430 19.54 -9.45 -20.22
N ALA A 431 20.47 -10.25 -20.76
CA ALA A 431 20.77 -10.22 -22.20
C ALA A 431 19.52 -10.56 -23.03
N GLY A 432 19.18 -9.67 -23.96
CA GLY A 432 18.00 -9.80 -24.82
C GLY A 432 16.67 -9.49 -24.12
N VAL A 433 16.65 -9.13 -22.83
CA VAL A 433 15.43 -8.65 -22.17
C VAL A 433 15.15 -7.22 -22.63
N VAL A 434 13.94 -6.98 -23.12
CA VAL A 434 13.47 -5.69 -23.61
C VAL A 434 12.17 -5.30 -22.91
N MET A 435 11.92 -4.00 -22.84
CA MET A 435 10.66 -3.42 -22.39
C MET A 435 10.05 -2.64 -23.54
N ARG A 436 8.79 -2.93 -23.88
CA ARG A 436 8.02 -2.19 -24.89
C ARG A 436 6.79 -1.57 -24.24
N GLN A 437 6.64 -0.26 -24.39
CA GLN A 437 5.44 0.45 -23.96
C GLN A 437 4.40 0.45 -25.09
N HIS A 438 3.16 0.17 -24.73
CA HIS A 438 2.02 0.15 -25.63
C HIS A 438 0.82 0.87 -24.99
N GLU A 439 -0.21 1.11 -25.79
CA GLU A 439 -1.48 1.67 -25.33
C GLU A 439 -2.64 0.79 -25.82
N ALA A 440 -3.45 0.31 -24.88
CA ALA A 440 -4.72 -0.33 -25.18
C ALA A 440 -5.83 0.73 -25.22
N THR A 441 -6.89 0.48 -26.00
CA THR A 441 -8.07 1.36 -26.01
C THR A 441 -9.14 0.76 -25.11
N SER A 442 -9.39 1.40 -23.97
CA SER A 442 -10.45 1.00 -23.04
C SER A 442 -11.84 1.15 -23.67
N LYS A 443 -12.83 0.52 -23.06
CA LYS A 443 -14.23 0.51 -23.52
C LYS A 443 -14.82 1.90 -23.78
N ASN A 444 -14.38 2.91 -23.03
CA ASN A 444 -14.82 4.31 -23.17
C ASN A 444 -13.89 5.16 -24.07
N GLY A 445 -12.96 4.55 -24.80
CA GLY A 445 -12.00 5.22 -25.69
C GLY A 445 -10.73 5.75 -25.03
N THR A 446 -10.61 5.67 -23.69
CA THR A 446 -9.40 6.07 -22.97
C THR A 446 -8.21 5.21 -23.40
N LYS A 447 -7.05 5.83 -23.66
CA LYS A 447 -5.77 5.14 -23.89
C LYS A 447 -5.16 4.73 -22.56
N VAL A 448 -4.95 3.43 -22.39
CA VAL A 448 -4.40 2.84 -21.17
C VAL A 448 -2.99 2.36 -21.49
N PRO A 449 -1.95 3.00 -20.94
CA PRO A 449 -0.58 2.54 -21.11
C PRO A 449 -0.36 1.18 -20.46
N TYR A 450 0.51 0.39 -21.04
CA TYR A 450 1.02 -0.82 -20.41
C TYR A 450 2.42 -1.14 -20.94
N PHE A 451 3.19 -1.89 -20.15
CA PHE A 451 4.53 -2.34 -20.50
C PHE A 451 4.56 -3.84 -20.67
N VAL A 452 5.15 -4.33 -21.76
CA VAL A 452 5.48 -5.76 -21.96
C VAL A 452 6.97 -5.93 -21.79
N ILE A 453 7.36 -6.81 -20.87
CA ILE A 453 8.76 -7.05 -20.50
C ILE A 453 9.05 -8.54 -20.64
N GLY A 454 10.16 -8.87 -21.30
CA GLY A 454 10.62 -10.23 -21.48
C GLY A 454 11.72 -10.28 -22.53
N ARG A 455 12.16 -11.49 -22.89
CA ARG A 455 13.16 -11.62 -23.95
C ARG A 455 12.58 -11.25 -25.32
N GLU A 456 13.38 -10.56 -26.13
CA GLU A 456 12.98 -10.09 -27.45
C GLU A 456 12.64 -11.24 -28.40
N ASP A 457 13.44 -12.31 -28.40
CA ASP A 457 13.22 -13.51 -29.22
C ASP A 457 11.87 -14.20 -28.89
N VAL A 458 11.50 -14.22 -27.60
CA VAL A 458 10.20 -14.73 -27.13
C VAL A 458 9.05 -13.83 -27.58
N MET A 459 9.22 -12.51 -27.49
CA MET A 459 8.20 -11.55 -27.89
C MET A 459 7.95 -11.59 -29.41
N GLU A 460 9.01 -11.77 -30.20
CA GLU A 460 8.93 -11.92 -31.67
C GLU A 460 8.29 -13.24 -32.11
N ALA A 461 8.55 -14.33 -31.37
CA ALA A 461 7.92 -15.62 -31.63
C ALA A 461 6.40 -15.60 -31.38
N GLY A 462 5.94 -14.75 -30.45
CA GLY A 462 4.53 -14.61 -30.09
C GLY A 462 3.96 -15.83 -29.35
N ASN A 463 2.68 -15.73 -28.96
CA ASN A 463 1.94 -16.77 -28.24
C ASN A 463 2.69 -17.32 -27.00
N ALA A 464 3.31 -16.44 -26.22
CA ALA A 464 4.15 -16.76 -25.07
C ALA A 464 3.33 -16.84 -23.76
N PRO A 465 3.73 -17.71 -22.81
CA PRO A 465 3.22 -17.66 -21.43
C PRO A 465 3.39 -16.25 -20.87
N THR A 466 2.30 -15.62 -20.45
CA THR A 466 2.29 -14.20 -20.08
C THR A 466 1.61 -14.01 -18.74
N ILE A 467 2.24 -13.28 -17.82
CA ILE A 467 1.60 -12.84 -16.58
C ILE A 467 1.31 -11.34 -16.70
N GLN A 468 0.03 -10.97 -16.63
CA GLN A 468 -0.41 -9.59 -16.56
C GLN A 468 -0.68 -9.19 -15.11
N TYR A 469 -0.03 -8.12 -14.66
CA TYR A 469 -0.18 -7.53 -13.35
C TYR A 469 -0.93 -6.20 -13.42
N GLY A 470 -1.78 -5.96 -12.42
CA GLY A 470 -2.51 -4.69 -12.25
C GLY A 470 -2.85 -4.41 -10.79
N TYR A 471 -2.93 -3.12 -10.46
CA TYR A 471 -3.37 -2.64 -9.14
C TYR A 471 -4.58 -1.70 -9.30
N GLY A 472 -4.38 -0.49 -9.83
CA GLY A 472 -5.48 0.39 -10.26
C GLY A 472 -6.34 0.96 -9.13
N GLY A 473 -5.74 1.50 -8.08
CA GLY A 473 -6.50 2.13 -6.99
C GLY A 473 -5.60 2.94 -6.07
N PHE A 474 -6.23 3.75 -5.22
CA PHE A 474 -5.56 4.53 -4.17
C PHE A 474 -4.47 5.50 -4.65
N GLU A 475 -4.51 5.91 -5.92
CA GLU A 475 -3.47 6.75 -6.54
C GLU A 475 -2.07 6.12 -6.51
N VAL A 476 -1.98 4.80 -6.37
CA VAL A 476 -0.69 4.09 -6.38
C VAL A 476 -0.26 3.85 -7.83
N PRO A 477 0.88 4.40 -8.29
CA PRO A 477 1.41 4.08 -9.61
C PRO A 477 2.10 2.70 -9.60
N VAL A 478 2.05 1.99 -10.73
CA VAL A 478 2.84 0.76 -10.93
C VAL A 478 3.91 1.00 -11.99
N THR A 479 5.18 1.05 -11.59
CA THR A 479 6.30 1.32 -12.50
C THR A 479 7.08 0.07 -12.85
N PRO A 480 7.71 0.01 -14.05
CA PRO A 480 8.52 -1.12 -14.48
C PRO A 480 9.93 -1.07 -13.86
N GLY A 481 10.07 -1.61 -12.64
CA GLY A 481 11.36 -1.72 -11.95
C GLY A 481 12.07 -3.07 -12.11
N TYR A 482 13.29 -3.17 -11.59
CA TYR A 482 14.04 -4.43 -11.58
C TYR A 482 13.44 -5.45 -10.60
N SER A 483 13.24 -6.69 -11.03
CA SER A 483 12.85 -7.79 -10.15
C SER A 483 13.67 -9.04 -10.43
N GLY A 484 14.53 -9.40 -9.48
CA GLY A 484 15.32 -10.63 -9.56
C GLY A 484 14.46 -11.88 -9.71
N THR A 485 13.34 -11.94 -8.98
CA THR A 485 12.43 -13.11 -9.01
C THR A 485 11.66 -13.20 -10.31
N ILE A 486 11.16 -12.10 -10.88
CA ILE A 486 10.49 -12.13 -12.18
C ILE A 486 11.49 -12.57 -13.26
N GLY A 487 12.68 -11.97 -13.29
CA GLY A 487 13.68 -12.32 -14.29
C GLY A 487 14.14 -13.77 -14.19
N LYS A 488 14.44 -14.23 -12.97
CA LYS A 488 14.97 -15.57 -12.73
C LYS A 488 13.93 -16.68 -12.91
N LEU A 489 12.71 -16.45 -12.45
CA LEU A 489 11.66 -17.48 -12.41
C LEU A 489 10.73 -17.42 -13.63
N TRP A 490 10.76 -16.33 -14.42
CA TRP A 490 9.85 -16.13 -15.54
C TRP A 490 10.55 -15.80 -16.87
N TYR A 491 11.32 -14.70 -16.94
CA TYR A 491 11.95 -14.27 -18.21
C TYR A 491 12.91 -15.33 -18.77
N GLU A 492 13.79 -15.88 -17.92
CA GLU A 492 14.72 -16.96 -18.30
C GLU A 492 14.00 -18.25 -18.77
N ARG A 493 12.68 -18.34 -18.54
CA ARG A 493 11.84 -19.50 -18.90
C ARG A 493 10.92 -19.23 -20.09
N GLY A 494 11.14 -18.13 -20.82
CA GLY A 494 10.33 -17.78 -21.97
C GLY A 494 8.98 -17.17 -21.62
N GLY A 495 8.82 -16.63 -20.41
CA GLY A 495 7.63 -15.91 -20.00
C GLY A 495 7.72 -14.41 -20.29
N LEU A 496 6.58 -13.79 -20.63
CA LEU A 496 6.41 -12.35 -20.69
C LEU A 496 5.73 -11.85 -19.40
N TYR A 497 6.10 -10.67 -18.93
CA TYR A 497 5.44 -9.99 -17.82
C TYR A 497 4.88 -8.66 -18.28
N VAL A 498 3.63 -8.37 -17.92
CA VAL A 498 2.92 -7.17 -18.34
C VAL A 498 2.52 -6.35 -17.13
N ILE A 499 2.79 -5.05 -17.18
CA ILE A 499 2.32 -4.08 -16.19
C ILE A 499 1.24 -3.24 -16.84
N ALA A 500 0.00 -3.35 -16.35
CA ALA A 500 -1.14 -2.57 -16.84
C ALA A 500 -1.36 -1.33 -15.97
N ASN A 501 -1.14 -0.14 -16.53
CA ASN A 501 -1.27 1.15 -15.85
C ASN A 501 -2.71 1.68 -15.91
N ILE A 502 -3.63 0.89 -15.35
CA ILE A 502 -5.08 1.12 -15.38
C ILE A 502 -5.51 2.31 -14.51
N ARG A 503 -6.65 2.93 -14.84
CA ARG A 503 -7.23 4.02 -14.01
C ARG A 503 -7.51 3.56 -12.58
N GLY A 504 -7.52 4.52 -11.67
CA GLY A 504 -7.44 4.27 -10.22
C GLY A 504 -6.01 4.35 -9.70
N GLY A 505 -5.00 4.08 -10.54
CA GLY A 505 -3.59 4.29 -10.19
C GLY A 505 -3.16 5.76 -10.20
N GLY A 506 -1.88 5.98 -9.89
CA GLY A 506 -1.25 7.31 -9.77
C GLY A 506 -0.43 7.76 -10.96
N GLU A 507 -0.42 7.01 -12.07
CA GLU A 507 0.50 7.22 -13.19
C GLU A 507 0.41 8.60 -13.84
N PHE A 508 -0.78 9.20 -13.80
CA PHE A 508 -1.03 10.57 -14.29
C PHE A 508 -1.64 11.47 -13.22
N GLY A 509 -1.33 11.18 -11.95
CA GLY A 509 -1.74 11.95 -10.78
C GLY A 509 -3.22 11.81 -10.42
N PRO A 510 -3.77 12.76 -9.64
CA PRO A 510 -5.09 12.61 -9.02
C PRO A 510 -6.22 12.39 -10.00
N ARG A 511 -6.11 12.94 -11.21
CA ARG A 511 -7.12 12.78 -12.27
C ARG A 511 -7.26 11.33 -12.74
N TRP A 512 -6.17 10.56 -12.74
CA TRP A 512 -6.16 9.16 -13.17
C TRP A 512 -6.81 8.25 -12.14
N HIS A 513 -6.54 8.55 -10.86
CA HIS A 513 -7.18 7.90 -9.72
C HIS A 513 -8.68 8.19 -9.67
N GLN A 514 -9.05 9.46 -9.66
CA GLN A 514 -10.45 9.91 -9.53
C GLN A 514 -11.35 9.41 -10.65
N ALA A 515 -10.78 9.11 -11.83
CA ALA A 515 -11.53 8.57 -12.96
C ALA A 515 -12.15 7.19 -12.71
N ALA A 516 -11.71 6.45 -11.68
CA ALA A 516 -12.18 5.10 -11.33
C ALA A 516 -12.59 4.94 -9.85
N LEU A 517 -13.00 6.02 -9.20
CA LEU A 517 -13.56 5.97 -7.83
C LEU A 517 -15.02 5.54 -7.83
N LYS A 518 -15.43 4.82 -6.76
CA LYS A 518 -16.83 4.55 -6.42
C LYS A 518 -17.64 3.97 -7.58
N GLU A 519 -18.70 4.64 -8.03
CA GLU A 519 -19.57 4.19 -9.12
C GLU A 519 -18.83 4.03 -10.46
N ASN A 520 -17.66 4.65 -10.60
CA ASN A 520 -16.80 4.56 -11.77
C ASN A 520 -15.81 3.38 -11.70
N ARG A 521 -15.83 2.56 -10.64
CA ARG A 521 -14.85 1.49 -10.41
C ARG A 521 -14.72 0.49 -11.55
N GLN A 522 -15.82 0.22 -12.27
CA GLN A 522 -15.82 -0.64 -13.44
C GLN A 522 -14.82 -0.20 -14.52
N ARG A 523 -14.47 1.09 -14.59
CA ARG A 523 -13.48 1.59 -15.55
C ARG A 523 -12.09 1.01 -15.34
N ALA A 524 -11.66 0.79 -14.09
CA ALA A 524 -10.38 0.15 -13.80
C ALA A 524 -10.36 -1.30 -14.30
N PHE A 525 -11.49 -2.02 -14.15
CA PHE A 525 -11.64 -3.39 -14.62
C PHE A 525 -11.68 -3.46 -16.15
N ASP A 526 -12.44 -2.57 -16.79
CA ASP A 526 -12.53 -2.43 -18.24
C ASP A 526 -11.16 -2.08 -18.86
N ASP A 527 -10.36 -1.22 -18.19
CA ASP A 527 -8.99 -0.92 -18.60
C ASP A 527 -8.09 -2.16 -18.57
N PHE A 528 -8.20 -2.96 -17.52
CA PHE A 528 -7.42 -4.20 -17.38
C PHE A 528 -7.79 -5.21 -18.48
N PHE A 529 -9.08 -5.36 -18.78
CA PHE A 529 -9.55 -6.23 -19.86
C PHE A 529 -9.11 -5.73 -21.23
N ALA A 530 -9.11 -4.42 -21.46
CA ALA A 530 -8.63 -3.86 -22.73
C ALA A 530 -7.15 -4.15 -22.96
N VAL A 531 -6.32 -4.13 -21.91
CA VAL A 531 -4.91 -4.57 -22.01
C VAL A 531 -4.82 -6.05 -22.34
N SER A 532 -5.59 -6.91 -21.65
CA SER A 532 -5.62 -8.35 -21.93
C SER A 532 -6.00 -8.66 -23.38
N GLU A 533 -7.04 -7.99 -23.89
CA GLU A 533 -7.52 -8.15 -25.26
C GLU A 533 -6.50 -7.63 -26.30
N ASP A 534 -5.82 -6.51 -26.02
CA ASP A 534 -4.78 -5.98 -26.90
C ASP A 534 -3.55 -6.88 -26.97
N LEU A 535 -3.13 -7.50 -25.84
CA LEU A 535 -2.05 -8.51 -25.82
C LEU A 535 -2.38 -9.71 -26.72
N ILE A 536 -3.62 -10.21 -26.64
CA ILE A 536 -4.09 -11.34 -27.45
C ILE A 536 -4.19 -10.93 -28.92
N ALA A 537 -4.76 -9.75 -29.22
CA ALA A 537 -4.92 -9.25 -30.58
C ALA A 537 -3.57 -9.03 -31.29
N ARG A 538 -2.54 -8.64 -30.54
CA ARG A 538 -1.16 -8.52 -31.05
C ARG A 538 -0.46 -9.86 -31.28
N GLY A 539 -1.07 -10.97 -30.86
CA GLY A 539 -0.47 -12.30 -30.94
C GLY A 539 0.67 -12.53 -29.95
N LEU A 540 0.83 -11.67 -28.94
CA LEU A 540 1.86 -11.85 -27.91
C LEU A 540 1.57 -13.04 -27.00
N THR A 541 0.28 -13.34 -26.79
CA THR A 541 -0.22 -14.46 -26.00
C THR A 541 -1.59 -14.93 -26.51
N SER A 542 -2.18 -15.92 -25.86
CA SER A 542 -3.56 -16.39 -26.07
C SER A 542 -4.27 -16.51 -24.73
N PRO A 543 -5.62 -16.63 -24.68
CA PRO A 543 -6.34 -16.82 -23.43
C PRO A 543 -5.79 -17.96 -22.57
N GLN A 544 -5.40 -19.08 -23.17
CA GLN A 544 -4.85 -20.25 -22.47
C GLN A 544 -3.46 -20.00 -21.87
N LYS A 545 -2.73 -19.01 -22.39
CA LYS A 545 -1.36 -18.64 -21.96
C LYS A 545 -1.30 -17.30 -21.25
N LEU A 546 -2.42 -16.62 -21.05
CA LEU A 546 -2.51 -15.39 -20.30
C LEU A 546 -2.92 -15.68 -18.86
N GLY A 547 -2.02 -15.40 -17.93
CA GLY A 547 -2.28 -15.35 -16.51
C GLY A 547 -2.52 -13.92 -16.03
N ALA A 548 -3.28 -13.77 -14.95
CA ALA A 548 -3.45 -12.50 -14.25
C ALA A 548 -3.00 -12.61 -12.78
N TYR A 549 -2.37 -11.55 -12.27
CA TYR A 549 -1.95 -11.45 -10.89
C TYR A 549 -2.23 -10.07 -10.28
N GLY A 550 -2.66 -10.06 -9.01
CA GLY A 550 -2.82 -8.84 -8.22
C GLY A 550 -2.96 -9.15 -6.73
N GLY A 551 -2.44 -8.25 -5.89
CA GLY A 551 -2.54 -8.31 -4.43
C GLY A 551 -3.36 -7.15 -3.85
N SER A 552 -4.04 -7.34 -2.70
CA SER A 552 -4.81 -6.28 -2.03
C SER A 552 -5.96 -5.77 -2.89
N ASN A 553 -5.98 -4.48 -3.26
CA ASN A 553 -6.86 -3.95 -4.29
C ASN A 553 -6.69 -4.65 -5.66
N GLY A 554 -5.46 -5.02 -6.02
CA GLY A 554 -5.20 -5.88 -7.18
C GLY A 554 -5.84 -7.27 -7.02
N GLY A 555 -5.97 -7.77 -5.79
CA GLY A 555 -6.69 -9.02 -5.50
C GLY A 555 -8.20 -8.91 -5.75
N LEU A 556 -8.81 -7.75 -5.43
CA LEU A 556 -10.18 -7.44 -5.88
C LEU A 556 -10.27 -7.45 -7.41
N LEU A 557 -9.36 -6.75 -8.09
CA LEU A 557 -9.30 -6.73 -9.56
C LEU A 557 -9.24 -8.16 -10.13
N MET A 558 -8.43 -9.05 -9.55
CA MET A 558 -8.37 -10.45 -9.99
C MET A 558 -9.67 -11.23 -9.73
N GLY A 559 -10.34 -10.99 -8.59
CA GLY A 559 -11.66 -11.57 -8.32
C GLY A 559 -12.73 -11.09 -9.33
N VAL A 560 -12.65 -9.83 -9.75
CA VAL A 560 -13.52 -9.28 -10.80
C VAL A 560 -13.19 -9.92 -12.15
N ALA A 561 -11.92 -10.02 -12.50
CA ALA A 561 -11.48 -10.70 -13.71
C ALA A 561 -11.99 -12.15 -13.78
N LEU A 562 -11.88 -12.88 -12.67
CA LEU A 562 -12.43 -14.23 -12.53
C LEU A 562 -13.94 -14.29 -12.80
N THR A 563 -14.71 -13.38 -12.20
CA THR A 563 -16.18 -13.48 -12.23
C THR A 563 -16.83 -12.87 -13.48
N GLN A 564 -16.20 -11.84 -14.07
CA GLN A 564 -16.70 -11.16 -15.27
C GLN A 564 -16.11 -11.69 -16.57
N ARG A 565 -14.80 -11.97 -16.63
CA ARG A 565 -14.09 -12.35 -17.86
C ARG A 565 -13.18 -13.58 -17.66
N PRO A 566 -13.70 -14.71 -17.16
CA PRO A 566 -12.89 -15.93 -17.04
C PRO A 566 -12.41 -16.48 -18.38
N ASP A 567 -13.06 -16.09 -19.49
CA ASP A 567 -12.71 -16.45 -20.85
C ASP A 567 -11.34 -15.93 -21.31
N LEU A 568 -10.83 -14.87 -20.67
CA LEU A 568 -9.57 -14.23 -21.06
C LEU A 568 -8.31 -14.90 -20.46
N TYR A 569 -8.46 -15.75 -19.44
CA TYR A 569 -7.33 -16.16 -18.60
C TYR A 569 -7.24 -17.67 -18.42
N GLY A 570 -6.03 -18.20 -18.57
CA GLY A 570 -5.68 -19.59 -18.24
C GLY A 570 -5.27 -19.76 -16.77
N ALA A 571 -4.86 -18.68 -16.10
CA ALA A 571 -4.44 -18.68 -14.70
C ALA A 571 -4.79 -17.35 -14.01
N ILE A 572 -5.19 -17.38 -12.74
CA ILE A 572 -5.39 -16.19 -11.93
C ILE A 572 -4.86 -16.44 -10.52
N ALA A 573 -3.86 -15.65 -10.10
CA ALA A 573 -3.37 -15.64 -8.72
C ALA A 573 -3.93 -14.43 -7.97
N ILE A 574 -4.56 -14.68 -6.82
CA ILE A 574 -5.32 -13.71 -6.03
C ILE A 574 -4.68 -13.57 -4.65
N GLY A 575 -3.91 -12.50 -4.44
CA GLY A 575 -3.15 -12.27 -3.21
C GLY A 575 -3.85 -11.32 -2.23
N VAL A 576 -3.83 -11.65 -0.93
CA VAL A 576 -4.34 -10.83 0.20
C VAL A 576 -5.54 -9.95 -0.18
N PRO A 577 -6.67 -10.53 -0.65
CA PRO A 577 -7.61 -9.83 -1.52
C PRO A 577 -8.82 -9.22 -0.80
N LEU A 578 -9.50 -8.28 -1.45
CA LEU A 578 -10.79 -7.70 -1.02
C LEU A 578 -11.96 -8.28 -1.85
N LEU A 579 -12.45 -9.48 -1.51
CA LEU A 579 -13.40 -10.22 -2.38
C LEU A 579 -14.89 -10.09 -2.01
N ASP A 580 -15.23 -9.92 -0.73
CA ASP A 580 -16.60 -9.63 -0.30
C ASP A 580 -16.81 -8.12 -0.12
N MET A 581 -17.20 -7.46 -1.21
CA MET A 581 -17.37 -6.01 -1.23
C MET A 581 -18.69 -5.54 -0.58
N LEU A 582 -19.57 -6.45 -0.15
CA LEU A 582 -20.74 -6.06 0.65
C LEU A 582 -20.47 -6.05 2.15
N ARG A 583 -19.32 -6.59 2.57
CA ARG A 583 -18.94 -6.67 3.99
C ARG A 583 -17.56 -6.10 4.30
N PHE A 584 -16.76 -5.68 3.30
CA PHE A 584 -15.40 -5.19 3.54
C PHE A 584 -15.36 -4.11 4.63
N HIS A 585 -16.34 -3.20 4.67
CA HIS A 585 -16.40 -2.11 5.64
C HIS A 585 -16.70 -2.56 7.08
N LYS A 586 -17.09 -3.81 7.29
CA LYS A 586 -17.33 -4.44 8.60
C LYS A 586 -16.11 -5.21 9.12
N LEU A 587 -15.05 -5.31 8.31
CA LEU A 587 -13.86 -6.11 8.61
C LEU A 587 -12.65 -5.18 8.82
N LEU A 588 -12.13 -5.17 10.05
CA LEU A 588 -10.90 -4.46 10.43
C LEU A 588 -10.84 -3.02 9.88
N ALA A 589 -9.81 -2.70 9.09
CA ALA A 589 -9.62 -1.36 8.55
C ALA A 589 -10.55 -1.01 7.37
N GLY A 590 -11.45 -1.91 6.97
CA GLY A 590 -12.18 -1.75 5.72
C GLY A 590 -13.12 -0.57 5.65
N ALA A 591 -13.61 -0.07 6.79
CA ALA A 591 -14.37 1.19 6.84
C ALA A 591 -13.57 2.37 6.27
N SER A 592 -12.23 2.33 6.32
CA SER A 592 -11.38 3.38 5.79
C SER A 592 -11.47 3.51 4.26
N TRP A 593 -11.79 2.44 3.52
CA TRP A 593 -11.75 2.47 2.04
C TRP A 593 -13.09 2.82 1.38
N MET A 594 -14.09 3.26 2.15
CA MET A 594 -15.37 3.71 1.57
C MET A 594 -15.21 4.92 0.63
N GLY A 595 -14.13 5.71 0.79
CA GLY A 595 -13.75 6.75 -0.17
C GLY A 595 -13.34 6.20 -1.54
N GLU A 596 -12.78 4.99 -1.58
CA GLU A 596 -12.36 4.31 -2.82
C GLU A 596 -13.54 3.57 -3.48
N TYR A 597 -14.29 2.81 -2.69
CA TYR A 597 -15.24 1.82 -3.19
C TYR A 597 -16.72 2.17 -3.00
N GLY A 598 -17.05 3.12 -2.13
CA GLY A 598 -18.41 3.36 -1.64
C GLY A 598 -18.73 2.60 -0.35
N ASN A 599 -19.84 2.96 0.28
CA ASN A 599 -20.38 2.37 1.50
C ASN A 599 -21.52 1.39 1.16
N PRO A 600 -21.35 0.07 1.36
CA PRO A 600 -22.38 -0.92 1.06
C PRO A 600 -23.67 -0.81 1.88
N ASP A 601 -23.69 -0.04 2.98
CA ASP A 601 -24.92 0.20 3.74
C ASP A 601 -25.79 1.33 3.14
N ILE A 602 -25.27 2.08 2.15
CA ILE A 602 -26.03 3.07 1.36
C ILE A 602 -26.59 2.36 0.11
N ALA A 603 -27.91 2.38 -0.08
CA ALA A 603 -28.57 1.59 -1.13
C ALA A 603 -28.07 1.91 -2.55
N GLU A 604 -27.84 3.19 -2.85
CA GLU A 604 -27.34 3.66 -4.13
C GLU A 604 -25.90 3.19 -4.38
N GLU A 605 -25.06 3.22 -3.34
CA GLU A 605 -23.67 2.78 -3.45
C GLU A 605 -23.55 1.25 -3.53
N ARG A 606 -24.32 0.54 -2.68
CA ARG A 606 -24.51 -0.91 -2.73
C ARG A 606 -24.87 -1.40 -4.13
N ALA A 607 -25.78 -0.71 -4.82
CA ALA A 607 -26.29 -1.12 -6.13
C ALA A 607 -25.20 -1.21 -7.22
N TYR A 608 -24.14 -0.38 -7.16
CA TYR A 608 -23.02 -0.54 -8.08
C TYR A 608 -21.95 -1.49 -7.55
N ILE A 609 -21.75 -1.57 -6.23
CA ILE A 609 -20.81 -2.51 -5.61
C ILE A 609 -21.21 -3.97 -5.90
N GLU A 610 -22.50 -4.28 -5.80
CA GLU A 610 -23.05 -5.61 -6.09
C GLU A 610 -22.73 -6.10 -7.50
N LYS A 611 -22.59 -5.20 -8.48
CA LYS A 611 -22.33 -5.57 -9.88
C LYS A 611 -20.94 -6.15 -10.10
N TYR A 612 -19.98 -5.79 -9.25
CA TYR A 612 -18.60 -6.24 -9.40
C TYR A 612 -18.10 -7.10 -8.23
N SER A 613 -18.78 -7.12 -7.08
CA SER A 613 -18.32 -7.87 -5.90
C SER A 613 -18.08 -9.35 -6.23
N PRO A 614 -16.82 -9.85 -6.19
CA PRO A 614 -16.52 -11.22 -6.62
C PRO A 614 -17.29 -12.27 -5.82
N TYR A 615 -17.39 -12.09 -4.50
CA TYR A 615 -18.04 -13.06 -3.63
C TYR A 615 -19.53 -13.25 -3.98
N GLN A 616 -20.24 -12.19 -4.35
CA GLN A 616 -21.65 -12.25 -4.74
C GLN A 616 -21.85 -12.72 -6.20
N ASN A 617 -20.86 -12.53 -7.08
CA ASN A 617 -20.97 -12.83 -8.51
C ASN A 617 -20.38 -14.20 -8.93
N LEU A 618 -19.94 -15.03 -7.98
CA LEU A 618 -19.61 -16.44 -8.24
C LEU A 618 -20.83 -17.22 -8.73
N ARG A 619 -20.64 -17.97 -9.82
CA ARG A 619 -21.69 -18.80 -10.44
C ARG A 619 -21.29 -20.28 -10.43
N PRO A 620 -22.20 -21.21 -10.11
CA PRO A 620 -21.88 -22.65 -10.05
C PRO A 620 -21.63 -23.26 -11.44
N ASP A 621 -22.23 -22.72 -12.49
CA ASP A 621 -22.17 -23.20 -13.87
C ASP A 621 -21.06 -22.55 -14.72
N ALA A 622 -20.29 -21.62 -14.14
CA ALA A 622 -19.21 -20.94 -14.84
C ALA A 622 -17.94 -21.80 -14.93
N ALA A 623 -17.32 -21.84 -16.11
CA ALA A 623 -16.00 -22.43 -16.30
C ALA A 623 -14.90 -21.44 -15.88
N TYR A 624 -14.56 -21.45 -14.60
CA TYR A 624 -13.48 -20.62 -14.07
C TYR A 624 -12.10 -21.28 -14.31
N PRO A 625 -11.03 -20.50 -14.62
CA PRO A 625 -9.68 -21.02 -14.51
C PRO A 625 -9.39 -21.43 -13.07
N ARG A 626 -8.57 -22.46 -12.90
CA ARG A 626 -8.18 -22.92 -11.56
C ARG A 626 -7.33 -21.85 -10.89
N VAL A 627 -7.88 -21.15 -9.91
CA VAL A 627 -7.24 -19.99 -9.26
C VAL A 627 -6.28 -20.41 -8.15
N PHE A 628 -5.31 -19.54 -7.84
CA PHE A 628 -4.46 -19.65 -6.65
C PHE A 628 -4.71 -18.49 -5.70
N PHE A 629 -5.28 -18.76 -4.52
CA PHE A 629 -5.42 -17.79 -3.45
C PHE A 629 -4.21 -17.84 -2.52
N PHE A 630 -3.69 -16.68 -2.13
CA PHE A 630 -2.80 -16.61 -0.97
C PHE A 630 -3.10 -15.43 -0.05
N THR A 631 -2.91 -15.61 1.25
CA THR A 631 -3.13 -14.56 2.27
C THR A 631 -2.29 -14.83 3.53
N SER A 632 -2.50 -14.06 4.61
CA SER A 632 -1.91 -14.32 5.92
C SER A 632 -2.93 -14.20 7.06
N THR A 633 -2.82 -15.05 8.09
CA THR A 633 -3.70 -15.01 9.27
C THR A 633 -3.58 -13.68 10.02
N ARG A 634 -2.37 -13.09 10.06
CA ARG A 634 -2.10 -11.81 10.74
C ARG A 634 -2.37 -10.58 9.86
N ASP A 635 -3.02 -10.75 8.71
CA ASP A 635 -3.45 -9.62 7.88
C ASP A 635 -4.59 -8.85 8.55
N ASP A 636 -4.21 -7.88 9.39
CA ASP A 636 -5.13 -6.94 10.04
C ASP A 636 -5.40 -5.69 9.19
N ARG A 637 -4.90 -5.65 7.94
CA ARG A 637 -5.24 -4.64 6.95
C ARG A 637 -6.57 -5.01 6.31
N VAL A 638 -6.57 -6.01 5.40
CA VAL A 638 -7.73 -6.40 4.58
C VAL A 638 -8.56 -7.54 5.13
N HIS A 639 -8.08 -8.26 6.14
CA HIS A 639 -8.74 -9.41 6.76
C HIS A 639 -8.68 -10.72 5.91
N PRO A 640 -8.13 -11.85 6.43
CA PRO A 640 -7.98 -13.10 5.67
C PRO A 640 -9.33 -13.75 5.28
N GLY A 641 -10.38 -13.47 6.04
CA GLY A 641 -11.77 -13.84 5.76
C GLY A 641 -12.25 -13.62 4.31
N HIS A 642 -11.74 -12.61 3.60
CA HIS A 642 -12.09 -12.41 2.19
C HIS A 642 -11.69 -13.61 1.32
N ALA A 643 -10.43 -14.07 1.41
CA ALA A 643 -9.94 -15.23 0.68
C ALA A 643 -10.58 -16.53 1.19
N ARG A 644 -10.67 -16.69 2.53
CA ARG A 644 -11.24 -17.88 3.16
C ARG A 644 -12.67 -18.14 2.69
N LYS A 645 -13.55 -17.12 2.76
CA LYS A 645 -14.95 -17.25 2.34
C LYS A 645 -15.10 -17.51 0.86
N MET A 646 -14.37 -16.79 0.00
CA MET A 646 -14.40 -17.01 -1.45
C MET A 646 -14.04 -18.47 -1.79
N ALA A 647 -12.92 -18.97 -1.25
CA ALA A 647 -12.47 -20.34 -1.46
C ALA A 647 -13.48 -21.37 -0.93
N ALA A 648 -14.07 -21.16 0.25
CA ALA A 648 -15.10 -22.05 0.78
C ALA A 648 -16.37 -22.07 -0.07
N LYS A 649 -16.80 -20.92 -0.59
CA LYS A 649 -17.95 -20.81 -1.50
C LYS A 649 -17.67 -21.47 -2.85
N MET A 650 -16.46 -21.32 -3.40
CA MET A 650 -16.01 -22.04 -4.60
C MET A 650 -16.05 -23.56 -4.38
N ALA A 651 -15.52 -24.05 -3.25
CA ALA A 651 -15.56 -25.48 -2.91
C ALA A 651 -17.01 -26.01 -2.86
N ALA A 652 -17.91 -25.27 -2.21
CA ALA A 652 -19.32 -25.66 -2.09
C ALA A 652 -20.07 -25.66 -3.44
N MET A 653 -19.58 -24.91 -4.43
CA MET A 653 -20.08 -24.90 -5.81
C MET A 653 -19.40 -25.95 -6.70
N GLY A 654 -18.44 -26.72 -6.18
CA GLY A 654 -17.70 -27.73 -6.94
C GLY A 654 -16.55 -27.18 -7.78
N HIS A 655 -16.15 -25.92 -7.58
CA HIS A 655 -15.01 -25.32 -8.27
C HIS A 655 -13.69 -25.73 -7.63
N ASP A 656 -12.68 -26.02 -8.44
CA ASP A 656 -11.33 -26.33 -7.98
C ASP A 656 -10.46 -25.07 -7.88
N PHE A 657 -9.56 -25.06 -6.90
CA PHE A 657 -8.65 -23.95 -6.59
C PHE A 657 -7.48 -24.44 -5.73
N LEU A 658 -6.41 -23.65 -5.74
CA LEU A 658 -5.27 -23.75 -4.83
C LEU A 658 -5.33 -22.62 -3.79
N TYR A 659 -4.81 -22.88 -2.59
CA TYR A 659 -4.90 -22.00 -1.44
C TYR A 659 -3.66 -22.08 -0.56
N TYR A 660 -3.14 -20.92 -0.14
CA TYR A 660 -2.07 -20.82 0.85
C TYR A 660 -2.28 -19.63 1.79
N GLU A 661 -2.54 -19.89 3.08
CA GLU A 661 -2.51 -18.86 4.11
C GLU A 661 -1.28 -19.03 5.00
N ASN A 662 -0.40 -18.05 5.02
CA ASN A 662 0.71 -18.00 5.95
C ASN A 662 0.17 -17.62 7.34
N ILE A 663 0.55 -18.35 8.39
CA ILE A 663 0.06 -18.05 9.76
C ILE A 663 0.65 -16.73 10.26
N GLU A 664 1.83 -16.35 9.76
CA GLU A 664 2.47 -15.08 10.04
C GLU A 664 2.44 -14.17 8.80
N GLY A 665 2.82 -12.90 8.99
CA GLY A 665 3.26 -12.07 7.86
C GLY A 665 2.33 -10.97 7.41
N GLY A 666 1.45 -10.48 8.28
CA GLY A 666 0.68 -9.25 8.05
C GLY A 666 0.02 -9.19 6.67
N HIS A 667 -0.07 -7.98 6.12
CA HIS A 667 -0.58 -7.75 4.76
C HIS A 667 0.41 -8.13 3.64
N GLY A 668 1.70 -8.34 3.95
CA GLY A 668 2.70 -8.79 2.99
C GLY A 668 2.65 -10.30 2.68
N ALA A 669 1.82 -11.05 3.41
CA ALA A 669 1.77 -12.51 3.46
C ALA A 669 3.10 -13.19 3.84
N ALA A 670 4.03 -12.44 4.43
CA ALA A 670 5.33 -12.93 4.90
C ALA A 670 5.86 -12.03 6.03
N ALA A 671 6.38 -12.64 7.08
CA ALA A 671 7.03 -11.94 8.20
C ALA A 671 8.54 -11.81 8.01
N ASN A 672 9.13 -12.62 7.11
CA ASN A 672 10.56 -12.61 6.81
C ASN A 672 10.84 -13.04 5.36
N GLN A 673 12.11 -12.92 4.97
CA GLN A 673 12.60 -13.22 3.61
C GLN A 673 12.39 -14.68 3.20
N LYS A 674 12.52 -15.64 4.13
CA LYS A 674 12.33 -17.07 3.84
C LYS A 674 10.88 -17.38 3.47
N GLN A 675 9.94 -16.83 4.25
CA GLN A 675 8.51 -16.94 3.95
C GLN A 675 8.15 -16.26 2.62
N ALA A 676 8.74 -15.09 2.34
CA ALA A 676 8.53 -14.40 1.07
C ALA A 676 9.01 -15.24 -0.13
N ALA A 677 10.20 -15.83 -0.02
CA ALA A 677 10.77 -16.72 -1.03
C ALA A 677 9.90 -17.96 -1.29
N TYR A 678 9.44 -18.61 -0.23
CA TYR A 678 8.57 -19.78 -0.30
C TYR A 678 7.24 -19.45 -1.01
N ARG A 679 6.54 -18.41 -0.58
CA ARG A 679 5.28 -17.95 -1.23
C ARG A 679 5.50 -17.58 -2.69
N THR A 680 6.61 -16.92 -3.01
CA THR A 680 6.97 -16.57 -4.39
C THR A 680 7.20 -17.83 -5.24
N ALA A 681 7.88 -18.84 -4.71
CA ALA A 681 8.07 -20.11 -5.42
C ALA A 681 6.75 -20.82 -5.72
N LEU A 682 5.83 -20.89 -4.74
CA LEU A 682 4.48 -21.45 -4.93
C LEU A 682 3.73 -20.74 -6.07
N GLN A 683 3.78 -19.40 -6.09
CA GLN A 683 3.13 -18.60 -7.14
C GLN A 683 3.70 -18.89 -8.53
N TYR A 684 5.02 -18.97 -8.68
CA TYR A 684 5.62 -19.24 -9.98
C TYR A 684 5.47 -20.70 -10.42
N VAL A 685 5.46 -21.66 -9.49
CA VAL A 685 5.08 -23.04 -9.80
C VAL A 685 3.65 -23.07 -10.34
N TYR A 686 2.72 -22.40 -9.67
CA TYR A 686 1.34 -22.28 -10.15
C TYR A 686 1.27 -21.73 -11.57
N PHE A 687 1.90 -20.58 -11.85
CA PHE A 687 1.87 -20.01 -13.21
C PHE A 687 2.56 -20.89 -14.25
N ALA A 688 3.68 -21.52 -13.92
CA ALA A 688 4.38 -22.42 -14.83
C ALA A 688 3.50 -23.63 -15.18
N ARG A 689 2.85 -24.24 -14.19
CA ARG A 689 1.89 -25.35 -14.40
C ARG A 689 0.75 -24.94 -15.34
N GLN A 690 0.12 -23.81 -15.09
CA GLN A 690 -1.07 -23.41 -15.84
C GLN A 690 -0.75 -22.90 -17.25
N LEU A 691 0.37 -22.18 -17.44
CA LEU A 691 0.62 -21.41 -18.66
C LEU A 691 1.74 -21.98 -19.55
N MET A 692 2.67 -22.75 -19.00
CA MET A 692 3.78 -23.34 -19.77
C MET A 692 3.50 -24.78 -20.19
N ASP A 693 2.86 -25.57 -19.31
CA ASP A 693 2.59 -26.99 -19.57
C ASP A 693 1.24 -27.21 -20.28
N GLY A 694 0.40 -26.18 -20.34
CA GLY A 694 -1.02 -26.28 -20.73
C GLY A 694 -1.90 -26.74 -19.56
N PRO A 695 -3.25 -26.63 -19.66
CA PRO A 695 -4.11 -27.06 -18.57
C PRO A 695 -3.90 -28.56 -18.32
N ALA A 696 -3.51 -28.91 -17.09
CA ALA A 696 -3.44 -30.29 -16.66
C ALA A 696 -4.81 -30.92 -16.91
N SER A 697 -4.89 -31.87 -17.84
CA SER A 697 -6.10 -32.67 -18.02
C SER A 697 -6.44 -33.26 -16.66
N SER A 698 -7.64 -32.97 -16.15
CA SER A 698 -8.21 -33.67 -15.01
C SER A 698 -8.35 -35.14 -15.39
N ALA A 699 -7.26 -35.89 -15.24
CA ALA A 699 -7.28 -37.33 -15.33
C ALA A 699 -8.17 -37.79 -14.18
N SER A 700 -9.36 -38.27 -14.55
CA SER A 700 -10.27 -39.00 -13.70
C SER A 700 -9.48 -40.03 -12.90
N ALA A 701 -9.35 -39.81 -11.60
CA ALA A 701 -9.08 -40.89 -10.66
C ALA A 701 -10.30 -41.81 -10.67
N GLY A 702 -10.26 -42.78 -11.56
CA GLY A 702 -11.26 -43.81 -11.76
C GLY A 702 -10.57 -45.04 -12.29
N GLU A 703 -9.99 -45.82 -11.39
CA GLU A 703 -10.07 -47.28 -11.34
C GLU A 703 -9.88 -47.76 -9.90
#